data_AF-A0A8B7DN35-F1
#
_entry.id   AF-A0A8B7DN35-F1
#
_cell.length_a   1.000
_cell.length_b   1.000
_cell.length_c   1.000
_cell.angle_alpha   90.00
_cell.angle_beta   90.00
_cell.angle_gamma   90.00
#
_symmetry.space_group_name_H-M   'P 1'
#
loop_
_entity.id
_entity.type
_entity.pdbx_description
1 polymer ?
#
loop_
_entity_poly.entity_id
_entity_poly.type
_entity_poly.pdbx_seq_one_letter_code
_entity_poly.pdbx_strand_id
1 'polypeptide(L)'
;MCSDAIKLAQFVSYRSVGTVEFVVDDSKPNEYFFLEVNTRLQVEHAVTEMLFDVDLVEIMIKLACFSVPKISLKNIRQNKGHSIEVRIYAEDCLNSFMPSCGQLTHVYFAQDNVNTRIETWIENGTVISPLYDPLLAKVICFAQTREKCLKKLLKCLKKTVIQGVNTNLEFLTEVLKHELFIKGKTLTSFLNNFSYDSYTAQVLEPGMYSTIQDYPGRVGYWNIGIPPSGPMDNRNFRIANYLVENDFKAAGIEILHDCLVLKFNCNSLIAVTGASAQVRINNTSFNMYESIFVPKNGILEIRLDNKQSNFAGCRVYLAIQGGCQTMPYLGSRSTFPSGNFGGLNGTTLKMFDTIPLSKNIIKTNFLKWPPQFKPTLSNTWEVFALAGPHSEPDYFTKEDIINLWSSWYEINHNSNRLGIRLETVWKPTWSRKSGGDAGFHPSNVHDYAYSINSVNFSGNTPIILTVDGPSLGGFVCPLTIIQSESWKIGQFKPGDKVRFVQVDYNYAIESLKLESHLLNGKFNECCVLKTPQIDPCNSINPVFNIRMPNLKEPKVLFRLSGDQHVLVEFELNEFEIENRFYIQVILNKLKHLNYEYVLEMVPGVSTLLVKYNPFLISANQLADLITKLIPNSKDVNEMKIACRSVRLPLAFHDYWSLQAISRYMKTICNNAPYLPDNCNFVQSLNGFKSLEDLTSILVDTTYIVLGLGDVYLGAPLAVPYDPRHRIITTKYNPARTFTPEGAVGIGGIYMCIYGMESPGGYQLIGRTLPIWNTYSSKPWLFDFFDMIKFYLVNDNELIHIREEYKLGKFTLNFENVSIALSDYRRFCEHNQLSILRYKESHNLTRIATQINWSIFSNKESTVLNENQKDEGDNNQEADNSLSAYFLIKSDQYGCVYEIKVKEDDVIKKDDPIMLIELMKMSIVIKSPVDAKINKILVRTGQVVKVGQTLMAVTNINN
;
A
#
# COMPACT_ATOMS: atom_id res chain seq x y z
N MET A 1 38.18 -44.43 -15.95
CA MET A 1 37.98 -43.00 -15.63
C MET A 1 38.91 -42.51 -14.53
N CYS A 2 38.72 -42.84 -13.24
CA CYS A 2 39.53 -42.28 -12.14
C CYS A 2 41.05 -42.49 -12.30
N SER A 3 41.47 -43.69 -12.73
CA SER A 3 42.89 -43.96 -13.01
C SER A 3 43.46 -43.04 -14.07
N ASP A 4 42.72 -42.73 -15.14
CA ASP A 4 43.23 -41.89 -16.22
C ASP A 4 43.19 -40.40 -15.85
N ALA A 5 42.18 -39.97 -15.08
CA ALA A 5 42.18 -38.65 -14.48
C ALA A 5 43.39 -38.42 -13.56
N ILE A 6 43.76 -39.43 -12.74
CA ILE A 6 44.97 -39.37 -11.90
C ILE A 6 46.24 -39.31 -12.75
N LYS A 7 46.35 -40.14 -13.81
CA LYS A 7 47.51 -40.11 -14.72
C LYS A 7 47.66 -38.74 -15.37
N LEU A 8 46.56 -38.15 -15.85
CA LEU A 8 46.56 -36.83 -16.47
C LEU A 8 47.01 -35.75 -15.47
N ALA A 9 46.44 -35.75 -14.26
CA ALA A 9 46.80 -34.81 -13.21
C ALA A 9 48.27 -34.95 -12.77
N GLN A 10 48.78 -36.18 -12.65
CA GLN A 10 50.19 -36.44 -12.35
C GLN A 10 51.12 -35.97 -13.47
N PHE A 11 50.75 -36.23 -14.74
CA PHE A 11 51.53 -35.84 -15.91
C PHE A 11 51.75 -34.32 -15.96
N VAL A 12 50.72 -33.54 -15.67
CA VAL A 12 50.82 -32.06 -15.65
C VAL A 12 51.23 -31.49 -14.29
N SER A 13 51.57 -32.35 -13.31
CA SER A 13 51.86 -31.94 -11.92
C SER A 13 50.79 -31.00 -11.35
N TYR A 14 49.52 -31.34 -11.59
CA TYR A 14 48.37 -30.51 -11.24
C TYR A 14 48.35 -30.20 -9.74
N ARG A 15 48.05 -28.95 -9.40
CA ARG A 15 47.95 -28.47 -8.01
C ARG A 15 46.56 -27.88 -7.78
N SER A 16 46.04 -28.05 -6.56
CA SER A 16 44.68 -27.65 -6.16
C SER A 16 43.61 -28.65 -6.65
N VAL A 17 42.35 -28.22 -6.70
CA VAL A 17 41.19 -29.01 -7.17
C VAL A 17 40.91 -28.72 -8.65
N GLY A 18 40.55 -29.75 -9.41
CA GLY A 18 40.13 -29.66 -10.80
C GLY A 18 39.32 -30.88 -11.21
N THR A 19 38.54 -30.77 -12.28
CA THR A 19 37.67 -31.85 -12.79
C THR A 19 38.13 -32.30 -14.16
N VAL A 20 38.24 -33.61 -14.37
CA VAL A 20 38.44 -34.21 -15.70
C VAL A 20 37.10 -34.75 -16.18
N GLU A 21 36.59 -34.18 -17.26
CA GLU A 21 35.29 -34.53 -17.83
C GLU A 21 35.43 -35.57 -18.94
N PHE A 22 34.43 -36.44 -19.02
CA PHE A 22 34.36 -37.51 -20.01
C PHE A 22 32.95 -37.61 -20.59
N VAL A 23 32.87 -37.96 -21.87
CA VAL A 23 31.63 -38.42 -22.51
C VAL A 23 31.56 -39.94 -22.36
N VAL A 24 30.42 -40.48 -21.91
CA VAL A 24 30.21 -41.92 -21.74
C VAL A 24 29.08 -42.36 -22.68
N ASP A 25 29.29 -43.46 -23.40
CA ASP A 25 28.25 -44.06 -24.24
C ASP A 25 27.32 -44.93 -23.37
N ASP A 26 26.04 -44.56 -23.27
CA ASP A 26 25.05 -45.31 -22.45
C ASP A 26 24.79 -46.72 -23.00
N SER A 27 24.95 -46.94 -24.31
CA SER A 27 24.82 -48.27 -24.92
C SER A 27 26.03 -49.17 -24.64
N LYS A 28 27.16 -48.54 -24.27
CA LYS A 28 28.41 -49.21 -23.92
C LYS A 28 29.04 -48.54 -22.70
N PRO A 29 28.54 -48.78 -21.48
CA PRO A 29 28.95 -48.05 -20.28
C PRO A 29 30.45 -48.12 -19.92
N ASN A 30 31.19 -49.04 -20.56
CA ASN A 30 32.63 -49.19 -20.40
C ASN A 30 33.45 -48.35 -21.41
N GLU A 31 32.81 -47.78 -22.44
CA GLU A 31 33.42 -46.87 -23.40
C GLU A 31 33.20 -45.41 -22.97
N TYR A 32 34.29 -44.72 -22.68
CA TYR A 32 34.30 -43.29 -22.34
C TYR A 32 35.42 -42.57 -23.08
N PHE A 33 35.20 -41.29 -23.36
CA PHE A 33 36.10 -40.44 -24.13
C PHE A 33 36.39 -39.16 -23.35
N PHE A 34 37.64 -38.72 -23.35
CA PHE A 34 38.03 -37.46 -22.73
C PHE A 34 37.29 -36.28 -23.40
N LEU A 35 36.77 -35.36 -22.59
CA LEU A 35 36.14 -34.13 -23.05
C LEU A 35 37.05 -32.93 -22.77
N GLU A 36 37.26 -32.60 -21.50
CA GLU A 36 38.07 -31.46 -21.08
C GLU A 36 38.59 -31.58 -19.63
N VAL A 37 39.42 -30.63 -19.21
CA VAL A 37 39.80 -30.44 -17.80
C VAL A 37 39.41 -29.04 -17.34
N ASN A 38 38.51 -28.98 -16.37
CA ASN A 38 38.18 -27.75 -15.67
C ASN A 38 39.24 -27.49 -14.58
N THR A 39 40.13 -26.53 -14.82
CA THR A 39 41.28 -26.22 -13.97
C THR A 39 40.94 -25.36 -12.75
N ARG A 40 39.77 -25.61 -12.16
CA ARG A 40 39.18 -24.86 -11.04
C ARG A 40 38.17 -25.72 -10.28
N LEU A 41 37.74 -25.24 -9.12
CA LEU A 41 36.56 -25.81 -8.45
C LEU A 41 35.31 -25.61 -9.32
N GLN A 42 34.44 -26.62 -9.34
CA GLN A 42 33.17 -26.56 -10.05
C GLN A 42 32.00 -26.29 -9.11
N VAL A 43 30.90 -25.82 -9.68
CA VAL A 43 29.73 -25.37 -8.93
C VAL A 43 29.13 -26.54 -8.12
N GLU A 44 29.10 -27.73 -8.70
CA GLU A 44 28.54 -28.99 -8.18
C GLU A 44 29.40 -29.71 -7.12
N HIS A 45 30.53 -29.13 -6.69
CA HIS A 45 31.49 -29.78 -5.79
C HIS A 45 30.87 -30.29 -4.47
N ALA A 46 29.82 -29.62 -3.97
CA ALA A 46 29.12 -29.97 -2.75
C ALA A 46 28.52 -31.38 -2.76
N VAL A 47 28.20 -31.94 -3.94
CA VAL A 47 27.77 -33.34 -4.08
C VAL A 47 28.87 -34.29 -3.63
N THR A 48 30.13 -34.01 -4.01
CA THR A 48 31.31 -34.77 -3.59
C THR A 48 31.58 -34.59 -2.11
N GLU A 49 31.46 -33.37 -1.58
CA GLU A 49 31.63 -33.10 -0.14
C GLU A 49 30.67 -33.91 0.73
N MET A 50 29.40 -34.01 0.33
CA MET A 50 28.40 -34.83 1.05
C MET A 50 28.74 -36.34 1.05
N LEU A 51 29.37 -36.84 -0.02
CA LEU A 51 29.75 -38.25 -0.14
C LEU A 51 31.04 -38.59 0.59
N PHE A 52 31.98 -37.65 0.64
CA PHE A 52 33.33 -37.90 1.14
C PHE A 52 33.63 -37.21 2.47
N ASP A 53 32.67 -36.46 3.04
CA ASP A 53 32.81 -35.77 4.32
C ASP A 53 34.08 -34.90 4.35
N VAL A 54 34.28 -34.13 3.27
CA VAL A 54 35.43 -33.23 3.05
C VAL A 54 34.95 -31.83 2.74
N ASP A 55 35.78 -30.85 3.07
CA ASP A 55 35.69 -29.48 2.58
C ASP A 55 36.78 -29.27 1.52
N LEU A 56 36.36 -29.16 0.25
CA LEU A 56 37.27 -29.01 -0.87
C LEU A 56 37.92 -27.63 -0.89
N VAL A 57 37.23 -26.59 -0.41
CA VAL A 57 37.78 -25.24 -0.31
C VAL A 57 38.87 -25.18 0.77
N GLU A 58 38.63 -25.82 1.92
CA GLU A 58 39.64 -25.97 2.97
C GLU A 58 40.89 -26.68 2.44
N ILE A 59 40.72 -27.76 1.67
CA ILE A 59 41.83 -28.47 1.01
C ILE A 59 42.58 -27.55 0.05
N MET A 60 41.88 -26.78 -0.78
CA MET A 60 42.50 -25.81 -1.69
C MET A 60 43.35 -24.77 -0.94
N ILE A 61 42.80 -24.18 0.13
CA ILE A 61 43.49 -23.18 0.96
C ILE A 61 44.72 -23.80 1.62
N LYS A 62 44.59 -24.99 2.23
CA LYS A 62 45.72 -25.72 2.83
C LYS A 62 46.84 -25.96 1.80
N LEU A 63 46.48 -26.46 0.61
CA LEU A 63 47.43 -26.70 -0.49
C LEU A 63 48.08 -25.42 -1.03
N ALA A 64 47.43 -24.27 -0.89
CA ALA A 64 47.98 -22.98 -1.29
C ALA A 64 48.96 -22.41 -0.24
N CYS A 65 48.61 -22.49 1.05
CA CYS A 65 49.37 -21.87 2.15
C CYS A 65 50.56 -22.68 2.67
N PHE A 66 50.57 -24.01 2.53
CA PHE A 66 51.62 -24.86 3.10
C PHE A 66 52.18 -25.88 2.11
N SER A 67 53.40 -26.36 2.37
CA SER A 67 53.92 -27.64 1.88
C SER A 67 53.18 -28.79 2.59
N VAL A 68 51.86 -28.91 2.37
CA VAL A 68 51.02 -29.86 3.11
C VAL A 68 51.51 -31.30 2.85
N PRO A 69 51.62 -32.16 3.88
CA PRO A 69 51.85 -33.59 3.68
C PRO A 69 50.81 -34.16 2.72
N LYS A 70 51.20 -35.11 1.85
CA LYS A 70 50.29 -35.82 0.95
C LYS A 70 48.99 -36.18 1.69
N ILE A 71 47.87 -35.52 1.36
CA ILE A 71 46.55 -35.91 1.86
C ILE A 71 46.35 -37.35 1.39
N SER A 72 46.35 -38.28 2.34
CA SER A 72 46.12 -39.69 2.03
C SER A 72 44.64 -39.86 1.73
N LEU A 73 44.29 -40.01 0.46
CA LEU A 73 42.93 -40.31 0.01
C LEU A 73 42.35 -41.57 0.71
N LYS A 74 43.20 -42.45 1.27
CA LYS A 74 42.79 -43.63 2.04
C LYS A 74 42.11 -43.30 3.37
N ASN A 75 42.32 -42.10 3.92
CA ASN A 75 41.77 -41.69 5.20
C ASN A 75 40.48 -40.85 5.04
N ILE A 76 40.05 -40.59 3.81
CA ILE A 76 38.81 -39.84 3.54
C ILE A 76 37.62 -40.77 3.80
N ARG A 77 36.69 -40.32 4.64
CA ARG A 77 35.49 -41.08 4.99
C ARG A 77 34.53 -41.10 3.82
N GLN A 78 34.26 -42.27 3.25
CA GLN A 78 33.25 -42.40 2.21
C GLN A 78 31.89 -42.80 2.81
N ASN A 79 30.91 -41.91 2.71
CA ASN A 79 29.52 -42.19 3.02
C ASN A 79 28.91 -43.04 1.90
N LYS A 80 28.37 -44.22 2.24
CA LYS A 80 27.63 -45.06 1.27
C LYS A 80 26.25 -44.47 1.03
N GLY A 81 26.03 -43.92 -0.15
CA GLY A 81 24.74 -43.38 -0.55
C GLY A 81 24.80 -42.62 -1.87
N HIS A 82 23.82 -41.75 -2.07
CA HIS A 82 23.72 -40.86 -3.22
C HIS A 82 23.57 -39.43 -2.73
N SER A 83 24.23 -38.52 -3.42
CA SER A 83 24.04 -37.09 -3.28
C SER A 83 23.59 -36.51 -4.64
N ILE A 84 22.65 -35.58 -4.62
CA ILE A 84 22.12 -34.90 -5.81
C ILE A 84 21.99 -33.42 -5.49
N GLU A 85 22.46 -32.57 -6.41
CA GLU A 85 22.28 -31.12 -6.39
C GLU A 85 21.23 -30.70 -7.43
N VAL A 86 20.44 -29.69 -7.09
CA VAL A 86 19.67 -28.88 -8.05
C VAL A 86 19.99 -27.40 -7.88
N ARG A 87 19.93 -26.66 -8.98
CA ARG A 87 20.30 -25.24 -9.03
C ARG A 87 19.06 -24.41 -9.28
N ILE A 88 18.70 -23.60 -8.30
CA ILE A 88 17.58 -22.70 -8.38
C ILE A 88 18.06 -21.41 -9.03
N TYR A 89 17.48 -21.07 -10.18
CA TYR A 89 17.80 -19.89 -10.95
C TYR A 89 16.61 -18.92 -10.99
N ALA A 90 16.91 -17.63 -11.04
CA ALA A 90 15.97 -16.57 -11.35
C ALA A 90 15.73 -16.50 -12.86
N GLU A 91 14.90 -17.41 -13.37
CA GLU A 91 14.65 -17.59 -14.80
C GLU A 91 13.18 -17.88 -15.06
N ASP A 92 12.72 -17.44 -16.22
CA ASP A 92 11.43 -17.82 -16.77
C ASP A 92 11.56 -19.01 -17.73
N CYS A 93 11.30 -20.21 -17.21
CA CYS A 93 11.39 -21.47 -17.96
C CYS A 93 10.41 -21.57 -19.14
N LEU A 94 9.32 -20.79 -19.14
CA LEU A 94 8.33 -20.80 -20.22
C LEU A 94 8.71 -19.87 -21.36
N ASN A 95 9.59 -18.91 -21.11
CA ASN A 95 10.11 -17.95 -22.07
C ASN A 95 11.61 -18.15 -22.30
N SER A 96 11.98 -19.37 -22.70
CA SER A 96 13.35 -19.71 -23.08
C SER A 96 14.40 -19.43 -22.00
N PHE A 97 14.04 -19.64 -20.72
CA PHE A 97 14.92 -19.42 -19.57
C PHE A 97 15.46 -17.99 -19.47
N MET A 98 14.67 -17.01 -19.91
CA MET A 98 15.06 -15.60 -19.83
C MET A 98 15.32 -15.21 -18.36
N PRO A 99 16.42 -14.50 -18.05
CA PRO A 99 16.71 -14.06 -16.69
C PRO A 99 15.58 -13.20 -16.12
N SER A 100 15.20 -13.47 -14.87
CA SER A 100 14.17 -12.74 -14.14
C SER A 100 14.81 -11.89 -13.05
N CYS A 101 14.67 -10.57 -13.18
CA CYS A 101 15.27 -9.60 -12.28
C CYS A 101 14.21 -8.92 -11.44
N GLY A 102 14.58 -8.51 -10.22
CA GLY A 102 13.62 -7.91 -9.30
C GLY A 102 14.03 -8.08 -7.85
N GLN A 103 13.28 -7.44 -6.96
CA GLN A 103 13.47 -7.58 -5.52
C GLN A 103 12.73 -8.80 -4.99
N LEU A 104 13.43 -9.63 -4.21
CA LEU A 104 12.85 -10.79 -3.57
C LEU A 104 11.95 -10.36 -2.40
N THR A 105 10.67 -10.70 -2.47
CA THR A 105 9.69 -10.32 -1.46
C THR A 105 9.53 -11.37 -0.36
N HIS A 106 9.83 -12.63 -0.68
CA HIS A 106 9.82 -13.74 0.27
C HIS A 106 10.81 -14.82 -0.16
N VAL A 107 11.66 -15.24 0.77
CA VAL A 107 12.67 -16.29 0.62
C VAL A 107 12.56 -17.22 1.82
N TYR A 108 12.22 -18.47 1.56
CA TYR A 108 12.18 -19.52 2.55
C TYR A 108 12.67 -20.82 1.94
N PHE A 109 13.63 -21.45 2.62
CA PHE A 109 14.16 -22.74 2.25
C PHE A 109 13.82 -23.78 3.31
N ALA A 110 13.30 -24.93 2.88
CA ALA A 110 12.96 -26.03 3.78
C ALA A 110 14.17 -26.94 4.04
N GLN A 111 15.12 -26.45 4.82
CA GLN A 111 16.33 -27.21 5.16
C GLN A 111 16.08 -28.24 6.28
N ASP A 112 16.58 -29.46 6.08
CA ASP A 112 16.84 -30.42 7.15
C ASP A 112 18.36 -30.48 7.33
N ASN A 113 18.87 -29.85 8.38
CA ASN A 113 20.30 -29.60 8.63
C ASN A 113 21.18 -30.85 8.65
N VAL A 114 20.59 -32.05 8.66
CA VAL A 114 21.31 -33.32 8.67
C VAL A 114 21.58 -33.86 7.27
N ASN A 115 20.67 -33.65 6.32
CA ASN A 115 20.70 -34.33 5.01
C ASN A 115 20.49 -33.42 3.80
N THR A 116 20.16 -32.15 4.03
CA THR A 116 19.98 -31.14 3.00
C THR A 116 20.90 -29.96 3.32
N ARG A 117 21.81 -29.66 2.42
CA ARG A 117 22.67 -28.47 2.43
C ARG A 117 22.14 -27.49 1.41
N ILE A 118 22.00 -26.23 1.81
CA ILE A 118 21.55 -25.16 0.93
C ILE A 118 22.65 -24.11 0.92
N GLU A 119 23.20 -23.87 -0.27
CA GLU A 119 24.16 -22.80 -0.50
C GLU A 119 23.47 -21.68 -1.24
N THR A 120 23.39 -20.51 -0.62
CA THR A 120 22.66 -19.37 -1.16
C THR A 120 23.28 -18.07 -0.66
N TRP A 121 22.99 -16.99 -1.37
CA TRP A 121 23.39 -15.62 -1.02
C TRP A 121 22.16 -14.71 -0.85
N ILE A 122 20.95 -15.25 -1.01
CA ILE A 122 19.71 -14.49 -1.06
C ILE A 122 18.92 -14.57 0.25
N GLU A 123 18.25 -13.48 0.56
CA GLU A 123 17.31 -13.32 1.67
C GLU A 123 16.16 -12.38 1.29
N ASN A 124 15.18 -12.22 2.19
CA ASN A 124 14.11 -11.25 1.98
C ASN A 124 14.67 -9.84 1.72
N GLY A 125 14.21 -9.20 0.65
CA GLY A 125 14.65 -7.87 0.25
C GLY A 125 15.86 -7.84 -0.69
N THR A 126 16.52 -8.98 -0.95
CA THR A 126 17.63 -9.06 -1.91
C THR A 126 17.18 -8.64 -3.31
N VAL A 127 17.98 -7.83 -4.00
CA VAL A 127 17.67 -7.39 -5.38
C VAL A 127 18.48 -8.21 -6.38
N ILE A 128 17.78 -8.94 -7.25
CA ILE A 128 18.36 -9.72 -8.33
C ILE A 128 18.57 -8.82 -9.54
N SER A 129 19.85 -8.65 -9.91
CA SER A 129 20.27 -7.81 -11.04
C SER A 129 20.48 -8.63 -12.32
N PRO A 130 20.34 -8.03 -13.51
CA PRO A 130 20.66 -8.68 -14.78
C PRO A 130 22.17 -8.71 -15.08
N LEU A 131 23.02 -8.19 -14.19
CA LEU A 131 24.43 -7.90 -14.51
C LEU A 131 25.35 -9.13 -14.50
N TYR A 132 24.97 -10.17 -13.77
CA TYR A 132 25.81 -11.35 -13.55
C TYR A 132 25.03 -12.63 -13.90
N ASP A 133 25.15 -13.66 -13.06
CA ASP A 133 24.50 -14.95 -13.21
C ASP A 133 23.20 -15.04 -12.38
N PRO A 134 22.12 -15.68 -12.88
CA PRO A 134 20.84 -15.77 -12.19
C PRO A 134 20.78 -16.84 -11.08
N LEU A 135 21.89 -17.49 -10.68
CA LEU A 135 21.88 -18.52 -9.63
C LEU A 135 21.49 -17.93 -8.28
N LEU A 136 20.39 -18.42 -7.72
CA LEU A 136 19.88 -18.01 -6.41
C LEU A 136 20.36 -18.93 -5.29
N ALA A 137 20.28 -20.24 -5.53
CA ALA A 137 20.64 -21.23 -4.53
C ALA A 137 20.98 -22.58 -5.15
N LYS A 138 21.79 -23.35 -4.44
CA LYS A 138 22.03 -24.78 -4.71
C LYS A 138 21.42 -25.57 -3.57
N VAL A 139 20.56 -26.54 -3.91
CA VAL A 139 19.97 -27.46 -2.93
C VAL A 139 20.62 -28.82 -3.14
N ILE A 140 21.43 -29.23 -2.17
CA ILE A 140 22.18 -30.47 -2.18
C ILE A 140 21.56 -31.41 -1.16
N CYS A 141 21.22 -32.63 -1.57
CA CYS A 141 20.61 -33.62 -0.70
C CYS A 141 21.44 -34.91 -0.70
N PHE A 142 21.53 -35.57 0.45
CA PHE A 142 22.11 -36.89 0.61
C PHE A 142 21.13 -37.92 1.20
N ALA A 143 21.19 -39.16 0.70
CA ALA A 143 20.48 -40.30 1.30
C ALA A 143 21.14 -41.64 0.94
N GLN A 144 20.76 -42.73 1.64
CA GLN A 144 21.34 -44.05 1.38
C GLN A 144 21.01 -44.61 -0.02
N THR A 145 19.92 -44.16 -0.66
CA THR A 145 19.53 -44.60 -2.01
C THR A 145 19.15 -43.39 -2.86
N ARG A 146 19.30 -43.51 -4.18
CA ARG A 146 18.90 -42.46 -5.15
C ARG A 146 17.44 -42.07 -4.96
N GLU A 147 16.53 -43.04 -4.85
CA GLU A 147 15.10 -42.78 -4.64
C GLU A 147 14.81 -42.00 -3.35
N LYS A 148 15.48 -42.34 -2.23
CA LYS A 148 15.33 -41.61 -0.97
C LYS A 148 15.87 -40.18 -1.11
N CYS A 149 16.97 -40.00 -1.85
CA CYS A 149 17.54 -38.69 -2.13
C CYS A 149 16.56 -37.82 -2.93
N LEU A 150 15.98 -38.37 -4.01
CA LEU A 150 14.97 -37.68 -4.82
C LEU A 150 13.73 -37.31 -4.02
N LYS A 151 13.21 -38.23 -3.19
CA LYS A 151 12.04 -37.96 -2.33
C LYS A 151 12.32 -36.82 -1.34
N LYS A 152 13.50 -36.77 -0.73
CA LYS A 152 13.91 -35.68 0.16
C LYS A 152 14.06 -34.36 -0.59
N LEU A 153 14.70 -34.38 -1.76
CA LEU A 153 14.90 -33.21 -2.59
C LEU A 153 13.55 -32.61 -3.05
N LEU A 154 12.64 -33.45 -3.54
CA LEU A 154 11.27 -33.05 -3.88
C LEU A 154 10.51 -32.46 -2.69
N LYS A 155 10.68 -33.03 -1.50
CA LYS A 155 10.09 -32.49 -0.26
C LYS A 155 10.65 -31.11 0.09
N CYS A 156 11.94 -30.89 -0.13
CA CYS A 156 12.61 -29.60 0.07
C CYS A 156 12.12 -28.56 -0.95
N LEU A 157 12.16 -28.88 -2.24
CA LEU A 157 11.73 -27.96 -3.31
C LEU A 157 10.26 -27.58 -3.19
N LYS A 158 9.37 -28.55 -2.90
CA LYS A 158 7.93 -28.29 -2.73
C LYS A 158 7.62 -27.31 -1.59
N LYS A 159 8.50 -27.22 -0.59
CA LYS A 159 8.36 -26.31 0.55
C LYS A 159 9.24 -25.05 0.42
N THR A 160 10.08 -24.97 -0.61
CA THR A 160 10.90 -23.78 -0.87
C THR A 160 10.03 -22.73 -1.53
N VAL A 161 10.11 -21.49 -1.06
CA VAL A 161 9.35 -20.36 -1.58
C VAL A 161 10.32 -19.24 -1.87
N ILE A 162 10.37 -18.83 -3.13
CA ILE A 162 11.10 -17.65 -3.58
C ILE A 162 10.13 -16.83 -4.41
N GLN A 163 9.92 -15.58 -4.02
CA GLN A 163 9.01 -14.63 -4.67
C GLN A 163 9.71 -13.31 -4.93
N GLY A 164 9.20 -12.52 -5.88
CA GLY A 164 9.87 -11.33 -6.40
C GLY A 164 10.28 -11.48 -7.85
N VAL A 165 10.65 -12.70 -8.25
CA VAL A 165 11.14 -13.07 -9.58
C VAL A 165 10.58 -14.42 -9.99
N ASN A 166 10.56 -14.69 -11.29
CA ASN A 166 10.32 -16.04 -11.81
C ASN A 166 11.50 -16.93 -11.45
N THR A 167 11.21 -18.19 -11.11
CA THR A 167 12.24 -19.18 -10.80
C THR A 167 11.98 -20.49 -11.52
N ASN A 168 13.04 -21.27 -11.70
CA ASN A 168 12.95 -22.62 -12.26
C ASN A 168 12.49 -23.69 -11.25
N LEU A 169 11.96 -23.33 -10.07
CA LEU A 169 11.56 -24.27 -9.03
C LEU A 169 10.54 -25.32 -9.49
N GLU A 170 9.52 -24.89 -10.26
CA GLU A 170 8.52 -25.81 -10.82
C GLU A 170 9.14 -26.75 -11.85
N PHE A 171 9.95 -26.21 -12.77
CA PHE A 171 10.70 -26.98 -13.76
C PHE A 171 11.57 -28.06 -13.11
N LEU A 172 12.38 -27.70 -12.11
CA LEU A 172 13.21 -28.65 -11.36
C LEU A 172 12.37 -29.74 -10.71
N THR A 173 11.24 -29.36 -10.11
CA THR A 173 10.33 -30.31 -9.46
C THR A 173 9.78 -31.34 -10.44
N GLU A 174 9.43 -30.92 -11.66
CA GLU A 174 8.92 -31.84 -12.69
C GLU A 174 10.02 -32.69 -13.31
N VAL A 175 11.24 -32.16 -13.51
CA VAL A 175 12.42 -32.93 -13.93
C VAL A 175 12.69 -34.07 -12.96
N LEU A 176 12.68 -33.80 -11.64
CA LEU A 176 12.94 -34.81 -10.61
C LEU A 176 11.87 -35.90 -10.53
N LYS A 177 10.66 -35.67 -11.04
CA LYS A 177 9.56 -36.66 -11.12
C LYS A 177 9.61 -37.49 -12.40
N HIS A 178 10.35 -37.05 -13.41
CA HIS A 178 10.38 -37.73 -14.70
C HIS A 178 10.99 -39.13 -14.57
N GLU A 179 10.36 -40.14 -15.20
CA GLU A 179 10.72 -41.55 -15.05
C GLU A 179 12.18 -41.83 -15.40
N LEU A 180 12.69 -41.23 -16.49
CA LEU A 180 14.09 -41.37 -16.90
C LEU A 180 15.06 -40.81 -15.86
N PHE A 181 14.72 -39.68 -15.22
CA PHE A 181 15.57 -39.08 -14.19
C PHE A 181 15.59 -39.95 -12.93
N ILE A 182 14.44 -40.46 -12.51
CA ILE A 182 14.33 -41.38 -11.36
C ILE A 182 15.20 -42.61 -11.58
N LYS A 183 15.09 -43.22 -12.77
CA LYS A 183 15.86 -44.42 -13.17
C LYS A 183 17.36 -44.14 -13.42
N GLY A 184 17.77 -42.87 -13.51
CA GLY A 184 19.15 -42.49 -13.82
C GLY A 184 19.55 -42.78 -15.27
N LYS A 185 18.58 -42.76 -16.19
CA LYS A 185 18.76 -43.06 -17.63
C LYS A 185 18.63 -41.79 -18.48
N THR A 186 19.22 -40.69 -18.03
CA THR A 186 19.16 -39.39 -18.72
C THR A 186 20.41 -39.18 -19.57
N LEU A 187 20.22 -38.76 -20.81
CA LEU A 187 21.29 -38.31 -21.70
C LEU A 187 21.52 -36.80 -21.54
N THR A 188 22.65 -36.28 -22.06
CA THR A 188 22.93 -34.84 -22.08
C THR A 188 21.89 -34.03 -22.85
N SER A 189 21.19 -34.65 -23.81
CA SER A 189 20.09 -34.06 -24.58
C SER A 189 18.71 -34.16 -23.91
N PHE A 190 18.60 -34.77 -22.73
CA PHE A 190 17.31 -35.06 -22.05
C PHE A 190 16.42 -33.82 -21.90
N LEU A 191 16.99 -32.66 -21.57
CA LEU A 191 16.24 -31.44 -21.33
C LEU A 191 15.83 -30.70 -22.62
N ASN A 192 16.42 -31.02 -23.78
CA ASN A 192 16.17 -30.28 -25.02
C ASN A 192 14.70 -30.33 -25.47
N ASN A 193 14.00 -31.43 -25.17
CA ASN A 193 12.59 -31.64 -25.52
C ASN A 193 11.72 -31.85 -24.27
N PHE A 194 12.19 -31.43 -23.10
CA PHE A 194 11.43 -31.56 -21.85
C PHE A 194 10.35 -30.48 -21.77
N SER A 195 9.10 -30.89 -21.57
CA SER A 195 7.97 -29.99 -21.36
C SER A 195 7.23 -30.34 -20.08
N TYR A 196 6.68 -29.34 -19.40
CA TYR A 196 5.86 -29.54 -18.21
C TYR A 196 4.62 -28.65 -18.25
N ASP A 197 3.59 -29.03 -17.50
CA ASP A 197 2.41 -28.20 -17.29
C ASP A 197 2.68 -27.16 -16.20
N SER A 198 2.57 -25.88 -16.56
CA SER A 198 2.65 -24.79 -15.59
C SER A 198 1.26 -24.21 -15.33
N TYR A 199 0.92 -24.07 -14.05
CA TYR A 199 -0.36 -23.54 -13.61
C TYR A 199 -0.24 -22.04 -13.40
N THR A 200 -0.09 -21.31 -14.50
CA THR A 200 0.19 -19.87 -14.49
C THR A 200 -0.57 -19.15 -15.61
N ALA A 201 -0.77 -17.85 -15.41
CA ALA A 201 -1.14 -16.93 -16.48
C ALA A 201 -0.05 -15.87 -16.66
N GLN A 202 0.42 -15.69 -17.88
CA GLN A 202 1.42 -14.69 -18.22
C GLN A 202 0.75 -13.39 -18.66
N VAL A 203 1.22 -12.25 -18.15
CA VAL A 203 0.76 -10.93 -18.57
C VAL A 203 1.43 -10.52 -19.87
N LEU A 204 0.63 -10.33 -20.92
CA LEU A 204 1.09 -9.82 -22.22
C LEU A 204 0.91 -8.30 -22.32
N GLU A 205 -0.24 -7.79 -21.86
CA GLU A 205 -0.50 -6.35 -21.73
C GLU A 205 -1.12 -6.11 -20.33
N PRO A 206 -0.45 -5.36 -19.43
CA PRO A 206 -0.93 -5.18 -18.05
C PRO A 206 -2.05 -4.14 -17.89
N GLY A 207 -2.25 -3.28 -18.90
CA GLY A 207 -3.08 -2.08 -18.79
C GLY A 207 -2.41 -0.96 -18.02
N MET A 208 -3.19 0.10 -17.75
CA MET A 208 -2.71 1.25 -17.00
C MET A 208 -2.49 0.91 -15.52
N TYR A 209 -3.44 0.19 -14.92
CA TYR A 209 -3.39 -0.12 -13.49
C TYR A 209 -4.18 -1.40 -13.19
N SER A 210 -3.49 -2.54 -13.21
CA SER A 210 -4.07 -3.84 -12.82
C SER A 210 -3.42 -4.35 -11.54
N THR A 211 -4.21 -4.79 -10.56
CA THR A 211 -3.70 -5.28 -9.27
C THR A 211 -4.42 -6.55 -8.82
N ILE A 212 -3.71 -7.42 -8.11
CA ILE A 212 -4.32 -8.59 -7.47
C ILE A 212 -4.98 -8.13 -6.17
N GLN A 213 -6.25 -8.46 -6.00
CA GLN A 213 -7.05 -8.09 -4.82
C GLN A 213 -7.78 -9.31 -4.27
N ASP A 214 -8.03 -9.33 -2.97
CA ASP A 214 -8.92 -10.28 -2.31
C ASP A 214 -9.91 -9.54 -1.39
N TYR A 215 -10.94 -10.24 -0.92
CA TYR A 215 -11.97 -9.69 -0.04
C TYR A 215 -12.03 -10.50 1.26
N PRO A 216 -12.10 -9.87 2.46
CA PRO A 216 -12.29 -8.44 2.73
C PRO A 216 -11.00 -7.61 2.68
N GLY A 217 -9.91 -8.13 2.10
CA GLY A 217 -8.60 -7.50 2.14
C GLY A 217 -7.88 -7.77 3.47
N ARG A 218 -6.91 -6.91 3.77
CA ARG A 218 -6.00 -6.97 4.92
C ARG A 218 -6.60 -6.32 6.17
N VAL A 219 -7.51 -7.03 6.81
CA VAL A 219 -8.19 -6.56 8.04
C VAL A 219 -7.39 -6.82 9.31
N GLY A 220 -7.67 -6.09 10.39
CA GLY A 220 -7.08 -6.29 11.73
C GLY A 220 -5.83 -5.44 12.01
N TYR A 221 -5.51 -4.51 11.11
CA TYR A 221 -4.33 -3.64 11.20
C TYR A 221 -4.65 -2.15 10.98
N TRP A 222 -5.92 -1.77 10.99
CA TRP A 222 -6.35 -0.37 10.84
C TRP A 222 -5.81 0.51 11.97
N ASN A 223 -5.62 -0.09 13.16
CA ASN A 223 -5.00 0.57 14.32
C ASN A 223 -3.50 0.86 14.18
N ILE A 224 -2.85 0.30 13.16
CA ILE A 224 -1.47 0.58 12.77
C ILE A 224 -1.43 1.55 11.57
N GLY A 225 -2.57 1.76 10.90
CA GLY A 225 -2.65 2.47 9.62
C GLY A 225 -2.25 1.64 8.42
N ILE A 226 -2.50 0.34 8.48
CA ILE A 226 -2.38 -0.52 7.31
C ILE A 226 -3.78 -0.68 6.71
N PRO A 227 -4.01 -0.19 5.49
CA PRO A 227 -5.31 -0.30 4.86
C PRO A 227 -5.66 -1.75 4.49
N PRO A 228 -6.97 -2.08 4.44
CA PRO A 228 -7.40 -3.38 3.96
C PRO A 228 -7.06 -3.58 2.50
N SER A 229 -7.00 -2.51 1.70
CA SER A 229 -6.98 -2.64 0.25
C SER A 229 -8.16 -3.48 -0.23
N GLY A 230 -7.93 -4.49 -1.05
CA GLY A 230 -9.02 -5.24 -1.64
C GLY A 230 -9.68 -4.49 -2.80
N PRO A 231 -10.75 -5.06 -3.37
CA PRO A 231 -11.44 -4.47 -4.49
C PRO A 231 -12.14 -3.17 -4.08
N MET A 232 -11.98 -2.12 -4.89
CA MET A 232 -12.68 -0.86 -4.73
C MET A 232 -14.20 -1.01 -4.90
N ASP A 233 -14.60 -1.81 -5.88
CA ASP A 233 -15.96 -2.30 -6.06
C ASP A 233 -16.00 -3.76 -5.63
N ASN A 234 -16.34 -3.94 -4.35
CA ASN A 234 -16.41 -5.25 -3.72
C ASN A 234 -17.57 -6.12 -4.25
N ARG A 235 -18.64 -5.51 -4.80
CA ARG A 235 -19.81 -6.23 -5.30
C ARG A 235 -19.45 -6.98 -6.58
N ASN A 236 -18.95 -6.27 -7.59
CA ASN A 236 -18.59 -6.90 -8.86
C ASN A 236 -17.45 -7.91 -8.70
N PHE A 237 -16.46 -7.62 -7.85
CA PHE A 237 -15.40 -8.56 -7.51
C PHE A 237 -15.94 -9.88 -6.93
N ARG A 238 -16.89 -9.80 -5.98
CA ARG A 238 -17.49 -10.99 -5.36
C ARG A 238 -18.42 -11.73 -6.32
N ILE A 239 -19.14 -11.03 -7.19
CA ILE A 239 -19.93 -11.64 -8.27
C ILE A 239 -19.01 -12.44 -9.22
N ALA A 240 -17.86 -11.88 -9.63
CA ALA A 240 -16.92 -12.60 -10.47
C ALA A 240 -16.44 -13.90 -9.81
N ASN A 241 -16.08 -13.84 -8.52
CA ASN A 241 -15.68 -15.02 -7.76
C ASN A 241 -16.81 -16.05 -7.61
N TYR A 242 -18.04 -15.61 -7.36
CA TYR A 242 -19.21 -16.49 -7.31
C TYR A 242 -19.39 -17.27 -8.62
N LEU A 243 -19.26 -16.59 -9.77
CA LEU A 243 -19.46 -17.21 -11.08
C LEU A 243 -18.48 -18.35 -11.36
N VAL A 244 -17.26 -18.28 -10.86
CA VAL A 244 -16.26 -19.36 -10.99
C VAL A 244 -16.24 -20.33 -9.80
N GLU A 245 -17.24 -20.26 -8.92
CA GLU A 245 -17.38 -21.08 -7.70
C GLU A 245 -16.19 -20.97 -6.73
N ASN A 246 -15.61 -19.77 -6.63
CA ASN A 246 -14.53 -19.51 -5.68
C ASN A 246 -15.04 -19.35 -4.25
N ASP A 247 -14.17 -19.68 -3.29
CA ASP A 247 -14.32 -19.17 -1.92
C ASP A 247 -14.30 -17.63 -1.93
N PHE A 248 -15.06 -16.98 -1.04
CA PHE A 248 -15.17 -15.52 -1.03
C PHE A 248 -13.84 -14.80 -0.75
N LYS A 249 -12.84 -15.49 -0.19
CA LYS A 249 -11.47 -14.99 0.04
C LYS A 249 -10.52 -15.22 -1.13
N ALA A 250 -10.99 -15.82 -2.23
CA ALA A 250 -10.15 -16.03 -3.39
C ALA A 250 -9.71 -14.69 -3.99
N ALA A 251 -8.44 -14.62 -4.39
CA ALA A 251 -7.90 -13.44 -5.03
C ALA A 251 -8.27 -13.40 -6.52
N GLY A 252 -8.64 -12.22 -7.00
CA GLY A 252 -8.89 -11.91 -8.41
C GLY A 252 -8.07 -10.70 -8.83
N ILE A 253 -8.30 -10.21 -10.04
CA ILE A 253 -7.60 -9.05 -10.61
C ILE A 253 -8.59 -7.90 -10.73
N GLU A 254 -8.25 -6.76 -10.11
CA GLU A 254 -8.88 -5.46 -10.35
C GLU A 254 -8.16 -4.77 -11.51
N ILE A 255 -8.91 -4.34 -12.51
CA ILE A 255 -8.42 -3.69 -13.73
C ILE A 255 -8.99 -2.28 -13.77
N LEU A 256 -8.13 -1.27 -13.83
CA LEU A 256 -8.49 0.12 -13.97
C LEU A 256 -7.95 0.66 -15.30
N HIS A 257 -8.89 1.13 -16.14
CA HIS A 257 -8.67 1.71 -17.47
C HIS A 257 -7.98 0.80 -18.51
N ASP A 258 -8.30 1.06 -19.78
CA ASP A 258 -7.64 0.50 -20.97
C ASP A 258 -7.85 -1.02 -21.19
N CYS A 259 -6.90 -1.87 -20.81
CA CYS A 259 -6.97 -3.30 -21.13
C CYS A 259 -6.20 -4.21 -20.16
N LEU A 260 -6.46 -5.51 -20.23
CA LEU A 260 -5.61 -6.57 -19.66
C LEU A 260 -5.59 -7.74 -20.65
N VAL A 261 -4.39 -8.19 -21.02
CA VAL A 261 -4.19 -9.36 -21.89
C VAL A 261 -3.35 -10.40 -21.19
N LEU A 262 -3.89 -11.62 -21.05
CA LEU A 262 -3.25 -12.74 -20.38
C LEU A 262 -3.17 -13.96 -21.29
N LYS A 263 -2.03 -14.66 -21.27
CA LYS A 263 -1.86 -15.99 -21.85
C LYS A 263 -1.91 -17.04 -20.75
N PHE A 264 -2.83 -17.99 -20.84
CA PHE A 264 -2.95 -19.07 -19.86
C PHE A 264 -2.09 -20.28 -20.23
N ASN A 265 -1.25 -20.75 -19.31
CA ASN A 265 -0.38 -21.92 -19.52
C ASN A 265 -1.04 -23.25 -19.11
N CYS A 266 -2.27 -23.17 -18.59
CA CYS A 266 -3.12 -24.30 -18.26
C CYS A 266 -4.57 -23.99 -18.68
N ASN A 267 -5.42 -25.02 -18.73
CA ASN A 267 -6.86 -24.79 -18.85
C ASN A 267 -7.33 -23.94 -17.65
N SER A 268 -8.35 -23.11 -17.84
CA SER A 268 -8.90 -22.26 -16.76
C SER A 268 -10.37 -21.94 -16.98
N LEU A 269 -11.09 -21.70 -15.89
CA LEU A 269 -12.44 -21.12 -15.90
C LEU A 269 -12.36 -19.71 -15.31
N ILE A 270 -12.91 -18.73 -16.01
CA ILE A 270 -12.86 -17.32 -15.62
C ILE A 270 -14.25 -16.69 -15.58
N ALA A 271 -14.37 -15.53 -14.95
CA ALA A 271 -15.51 -14.63 -15.10
C ALA A 271 -15.05 -13.17 -15.06
N VAL A 272 -15.72 -12.33 -15.86
CA VAL A 272 -15.45 -10.88 -15.96
C VAL A 272 -16.70 -10.08 -15.60
N THR A 273 -16.57 -9.09 -14.71
CA THR A 273 -17.66 -8.24 -14.20
C THR A 273 -17.21 -6.78 -14.03
N GLY A 274 -18.11 -5.87 -13.64
CA GLY A 274 -17.80 -4.43 -13.49
C GLY A 274 -18.23 -3.58 -14.68
N ALA A 275 -17.42 -2.58 -15.03
CA ALA A 275 -17.62 -1.67 -16.16
C ALA A 275 -17.66 -2.38 -17.51
N SER A 276 -18.29 -1.76 -18.52
CA SER A 276 -18.42 -2.37 -19.85
C SER A 276 -17.05 -2.66 -20.47
N ALA A 277 -16.86 -3.90 -20.92
CA ALA A 277 -15.64 -4.33 -21.58
C ALA A 277 -15.92 -5.41 -22.62
N GLN A 278 -15.11 -5.39 -23.67
CA GLN A 278 -15.01 -6.45 -24.65
C GLN A 278 -14.12 -7.56 -24.09
N VAL A 279 -14.68 -8.77 -23.99
CA VAL A 279 -13.96 -9.96 -23.53
C VAL A 279 -13.78 -10.89 -24.72
N ARG A 280 -12.53 -11.20 -25.07
CA ARG A 280 -12.19 -12.11 -26.17
C ARG A 280 -11.24 -13.21 -25.72
N ILE A 281 -11.43 -14.41 -26.24
CA ILE A 281 -10.47 -15.51 -26.12
C ILE A 281 -10.10 -15.96 -27.52
N ASN A 282 -8.82 -15.87 -27.88
CA ASN A 282 -8.32 -16.19 -29.23
C ASN A 282 -9.19 -15.54 -30.33
N ASN A 283 -9.46 -14.23 -30.19
CA ASN A 283 -10.34 -13.42 -31.05
C ASN A 283 -11.85 -13.73 -31.04
N THR A 284 -12.32 -14.71 -30.25
CA THR A 284 -13.74 -15.01 -30.09
C THR A 284 -14.34 -14.22 -28.94
N SER A 285 -15.44 -13.49 -29.17
CA SER A 285 -16.10 -12.66 -28.15
C SER A 285 -16.97 -13.46 -27.18
N PHE A 286 -16.96 -13.06 -25.91
CA PHE A 286 -17.77 -13.63 -24.83
C PHE A 286 -18.50 -12.53 -24.05
N ASN A 287 -19.61 -12.87 -23.38
CA ASN A 287 -20.30 -11.90 -22.53
C ASN A 287 -19.66 -11.80 -21.15
N MET A 288 -19.77 -10.63 -20.54
CA MET A 288 -19.51 -10.46 -19.11
C MET A 288 -20.62 -11.11 -18.26
N TYR A 289 -20.34 -11.33 -16.97
CA TYR A 289 -21.24 -11.90 -15.98
C TYR A 289 -21.69 -13.36 -16.26
N GLU A 290 -20.83 -14.13 -16.92
CA GLU A 290 -20.97 -15.58 -17.07
C GLU A 290 -19.59 -16.25 -16.95
N SER A 291 -19.61 -17.56 -16.71
CA SER A 291 -18.40 -18.37 -16.64
C SER A 291 -17.89 -18.65 -18.05
N ILE A 292 -16.59 -18.50 -18.27
CA ILE A 292 -15.96 -18.65 -19.58
C ILE A 292 -14.77 -19.60 -19.45
N PHE A 293 -14.69 -20.60 -20.33
CA PHE A 293 -13.55 -21.52 -20.36
C PHE A 293 -12.43 -20.97 -21.25
N VAL A 294 -11.21 -20.94 -20.71
CA VAL A 294 -9.99 -20.60 -21.43
C VAL A 294 -9.16 -21.89 -21.60
N PRO A 295 -8.90 -22.36 -22.83
CA PRO A 295 -8.04 -23.51 -23.03
C PRO A 295 -6.57 -23.18 -22.72
N LYS A 296 -5.74 -24.19 -22.45
CA LYS A 296 -4.29 -24.07 -22.38
C LYS A 296 -3.75 -23.36 -23.63
N ASN A 297 -2.83 -22.44 -23.44
CA ASN A 297 -2.30 -21.49 -24.42
C ASN A 297 -3.31 -20.47 -24.95
N GLY A 298 -4.53 -20.42 -24.42
CA GLY A 298 -5.53 -19.42 -24.76
C GLY A 298 -5.11 -18.03 -24.31
N ILE A 299 -5.36 -17.05 -25.16
CA ILE A 299 -5.11 -15.63 -24.89
C ILE A 299 -6.45 -14.97 -24.57
N LEU A 300 -6.58 -14.47 -23.35
CA LEU A 300 -7.69 -13.66 -22.89
C LEU A 300 -7.36 -12.19 -23.11
N GLU A 301 -8.23 -11.47 -23.78
CA GLU A 301 -8.19 -10.01 -23.92
C GLU A 301 -9.43 -9.41 -23.25
N ILE A 302 -9.21 -8.47 -22.33
CA ILE A 302 -10.24 -7.63 -21.72
C ILE A 302 -9.91 -6.21 -22.13
N ARG A 303 -10.78 -5.55 -22.91
CA ARG A 303 -10.60 -4.15 -23.32
C ARG A 303 -11.82 -3.34 -22.92
N LEU A 304 -11.62 -2.31 -22.09
CA LEU A 304 -12.71 -1.48 -21.59
C LEU A 304 -13.26 -0.61 -22.73
N ASP A 305 -14.57 -0.37 -22.73
CA ASP A 305 -15.23 0.50 -23.71
C ASP A 305 -15.05 2.01 -23.40
N ASN A 306 -14.01 2.38 -22.64
CA ASN A 306 -13.78 3.72 -22.09
C ASN A 306 -13.52 4.82 -23.14
N LYS A 307 -13.32 4.44 -24.40
CA LYS A 307 -13.21 5.37 -25.54
C LYS A 307 -14.56 5.79 -26.12
N GLN A 308 -15.66 5.16 -25.69
CA GLN A 308 -17.01 5.51 -26.12
C GLN A 308 -17.56 6.71 -25.33
N SER A 309 -18.29 7.61 -25.98
CA SER A 309 -18.80 8.84 -25.37
C SER A 309 -19.78 8.62 -24.20
N ASN A 310 -20.49 7.48 -24.20
CA ASN A 310 -21.49 7.13 -23.18
C ASN A 310 -20.99 6.07 -22.19
N PHE A 311 -19.67 5.90 -22.03
CA PHE A 311 -19.11 4.90 -21.13
C PHE A 311 -19.43 5.21 -19.65
N ALA A 312 -20.06 4.26 -18.97
CA ALA A 312 -20.35 4.29 -17.54
C ALA A 312 -19.48 3.29 -16.76
N GLY A 313 -19.05 3.68 -15.56
CA GLY A 313 -18.12 2.91 -14.72
C GLY A 313 -16.64 3.28 -14.93
N CYS A 314 -15.78 2.54 -14.21
CA CYS A 314 -14.34 2.82 -14.08
C CYS A 314 -13.49 1.53 -13.97
N ARG A 315 -13.99 0.49 -13.29
CA ARG A 315 -13.21 -0.73 -12.98
C ARG A 315 -13.86 -2.00 -13.48
N VAL A 316 -13.03 -2.95 -13.91
CA VAL A 316 -13.41 -4.31 -14.32
C VAL A 316 -12.73 -5.31 -13.40
N TYR A 317 -13.37 -6.44 -13.16
CA TYR A 317 -12.86 -7.50 -12.30
C TYR A 317 -12.77 -8.82 -13.05
N LEU A 318 -11.64 -9.50 -12.92
CA LEU A 318 -11.40 -10.84 -13.44
C LEU A 318 -11.22 -11.81 -12.27
N ALA A 319 -12.10 -12.80 -12.19
CA ALA A 319 -11.92 -13.95 -11.31
C ALA A 319 -11.48 -15.17 -12.13
N ILE A 320 -10.60 -15.96 -11.55
CA ILE A 320 -10.12 -17.23 -12.10
C ILE A 320 -10.46 -18.31 -11.08
N GLN A 321 -10.97 -19.46 -11.50
CA GLN A 321 -11.33 -20.53 -10.58
C GLN A 321 -10.12 -20.99 -9.74
N GLY A 322 -10.33 -21.13 -8.43
CA GLY A 322 -9.30 -21.35 -7.43
C GLY A 322 -8.58 -20.08 -6.98
N GLY A 323 -8.71 -18.95 -7.70
CA GLY A 323 -8.10 -17.66 -7.39
C GLY A 323 -6.61 -17.57 -7.73
N CYS A 324 -6.08 -16.34 -7.73
CA CYS A 324 -4.65 -16.08 -7.88
C CYS A 324 -3.88 -16.56 -6.63
N GLN A 325 -2.88 -17.42 -6.81
CA GLN A 325 -2.15 -18.10 -5.73
C GLN A 325 -0.92 -17.33 -5.25
N THR A 326 -0.99 -16.01 -5.18
CA THR A 326 0.09 -15.22 -4.57
C THR A 326 0.19 -15.47 -3.06
N MET A 327 1.31 -15.13 -2.43
CA MET A 327 1.44 -15.30 -0.98
C MET A 327 0.71 -14.18 -0.25
N PRO A 328 0.01 -14.49 0.84
CA PRO A 328 -0.60 -13.46 1.67
C PRO A 328 0.49 -12.68 2.43
N TYR A 329 0.35 -11.37 2.45
CA TYR A 329 1.12 -10.46 3.31
C TYR A 329 0.19 -9.89 4.38
N LEU A 330 0.53 -10.12 5.65
CA LEU A 330 -0.33 -9.80 6.80
C LEU A 330 -1.76 -10.37 6.66
N GLY A 331 -1.86 -11.62 6.20
CA GLY A 331 -3.12 -12.36 6.12
C GLY A 331 -3.96 -12.15 4.85
N SER A 332 -3.53 -11.30 3.92
CA SER A 332 -4.28 -11.00 2.68
C SER A 332 -3.36 -10.95 1.45
N ARG A 333 -3.92 -11.33 0.30
CA ARG A 333 -3.29 -11.25 -1.03
C ARG A 333 -3.54 -9.91 -1.73
N SER A 334 -4.25 -8.99 -1.10
CA SER A 334 -4.53 -7.67 -1.67
C SER A 334 -3.27 -6.84 -1.86
N THR A 335 -3.14 -6.23 -3.02
CA THR A 335 -2.01 -5.35 -3.34
C THR A 335 -2.24 -3.98 -2.72
N PHE A 336 -1.25 -3.45 -1.99
CA PHE A 336 -1.19 -2.03 -1.63
C PHE A 336 0.03 -1.38 -2.30
N PRO A 337 -0.11 -0.85 -3.52
CA PRO A 337 1.03 -0.36 -4.29
C PRO A 337 1.82 0.77 -3.62
N SER A 338 1.15 1.69 -2.92
CA SER A 338 1.83 2.78 -2.22
C SER A 338 2.74 2.28 -1.08
N GLY A 339 2.40 1.13 -0.47
CA GLY A 339 3.22 0.48 0.54
C GLY A 339 4.21 -0.55 -0.02
N ASN A 340 4.16 -0.85 -1.33
CA ASN A 340 4.97 -1.88 -2.00
C ASN A 340 4.85 -3.28 -1.39
N PHE A 341 3.63 -3.75 -1.05
CA PHE A 341 3.42 -5.11 -0.55
C PHE A 341 2.06 -5.72 -0.90
N GLY A 342 1.98 -7.06 -0.75
CA GLY A 342 0.82 -7.87 -1.15
C GLY A 342 0.76 -8.11 -2.66
N GLY A 343 -0.29 -8.78 -3.14
CA GLY A 343 -0.46 -9.07 -4.57
C GLY A 343 0.70 -9.84 -5.18
N LEU A 344 1.10 -9.43 -6.39
CA LEU A 344 2.32 -9.88 -7.04
C LEU A 344 3.39 -8.80 -6.86
N ASN A 345 4.41 -9.11 -6.08
CA ASN A 345 5.57 -8.24 -5.83
C ASN A 345 5.24 -6.85 -5.23
N GLY A 346 4.05 -6.65 -4.66
CA GLY A 346 3.65 -5.40 -4.05
C GLY A 346 3.28 -4.27 -5.01
N THR A 347 3.25 -4.52 -6.33
CA THR A 347 3.01 -3.47 -7.33
C THR A 347 1.83 -3.80 -8.25
N THR A 348 1.49 -2.87 -9.14
CA THR A 348 0.66 -3.19 -10.31
C THR A 348 1.32 -4.26 -11.17
N LEU A 349 0.51 -5.04 -11.89
CA LEU A 349 0.99 -6.02 -12.87
C LEU A 349 1.82 -5.32 -13.95
N LYS A 350 2.84 -6.01 -14.43
CA LYS A 350 3.76 -5.57 -15.49
C LYS A 350 3.76 -6.60 -16.62
N MET A 351 4.21 -6.17 -17.79
CA MET A 351 4.44 -7.09 -18.91
C MET A 351 5.42 -8.19 -18.48
N PHE A 352 5.12 -9.43 -18.89
CA PHE A 352 5.85 -10.66 -18.53
C PHE A 352 5.71 -11.13 -17.09
N ASP A 353 4.96 -10.44 -16.24
CA ASP A 353 4.60 -10.99 -14.94
C ASP A 353 3.89 -12.33 -15.10
N THR A 354 4.21 -13.28 -14.21
CA THR A 354 3.63 -14.61 -14.19
C THR A 354 2.77 -14.77 -12.95
N ILE A 355 1.47 -14.91 -13.16
CA ILE A 355 0.47 -15.02 -12.10
C ILE A 355 0.30 -16.52 -11.76
N PRO A 356 0.61 -16.96 -10.53
CA PRO A 356 0.41 -18.34 -10.13
C PRO A 356 -1.09 -18.66 -9.96
N LEU A 357 -1.53 -19.80 -10.50
CA LEU A 357 -2.91 -20.28 -10.47
C LEU A 357 -3.03 -21.59 -9.68
N SER A 358 -4.26 -21.96 -9.35
CA SER A 358 -4.53 -23.20 -8.63
C SER A 358 -4.29 -24.45 -9.50
N LYS A 359 -3.73 -25.51 -8.90
CA LYS A 359 -3.56 -26.82 -9.53
C LYS A 359 -4.82 -27.70 -9.48
N ASN A 360 -5.91 -27.19 -8.92
CA ASN A 360 -7.14 -27.96 -8.73
C ASN A 360 -7.80 -28.29 -10.08
N ILE A 361 -8.54 -29.40 -10.10
CA ILE A 361 -9.36 -29.78 -11.26
C ILE A 361 -10.42 -28.71 -11.48
N ILE A 362 -10.51 -28.25 -12.73
CA ILE A 362 -11.49 -27.25 -13.14
C ILE A 362 -12.88 -27.87 -13.03
N LYS A 363 -13.76 -27.25 -12.24
CA LYS A 363 -15.18 -27.60 -12.26
C LYS A 363 -15.80 -26.99 -13.51
N THR A 364 -16.65 -27.75 -14.18
CA THR A 364 -17.26 -27.36 -15.46
C THR A 364 -18.68 -26.81 -15.31
N ASN A 365 -19.02 -26.26 -14.14
CA ASN A 365 -20.30 -25.58 -13.94
C ASN A 365 -20.23 -24.19 -14.57
N PHE A 366 -20.95 -23.99 -15.68
CA PHE A 366 -21.02 -22.69 -16.34
C PHE A 366 -22.17 -21.86 -15.77
N LEU A 367 -21.84 -21.03 -14.77
CA LEU A 367 -22.81 -20.14 -14.12
C LEU A 367 -23.00 -18.84 -14.91
N LYS A 368 -24.20 -18.26 -14.79
CA LYS A 368 -24.56 -16.95 -15.34
C LYS A 368 -25.25 -16.11 -14.28
N TRP A 369 -24.87 -14.85 -14.16
CA TRP A 369 -25.50 -13.94 -13.20
C TRP A 369 -26.87 -13.50 -13.72
N PRO A 370 -27.93 -13.54 -12.89
CA PRO A 370 -29.25 -13.11 -13.35
C PRO A 370 -29.25 -11.62 -13.75
N PRO A 371 -29.72 -11.26 -14.96
CA PRO A 371 -29.63 -9.89 -15.48
C PRO A 371 -30.26 -8.82 -14.58
N GLN A 372 -31.37 -9.14 -13.91
CA GLN A 372 -32.10 -8.22 -13.03
C GLN A 372 -31.33 -7.83 -11.77
N PHE A 373 -30.30 -8.60 -11.38
CA PHE A 373 -29.44 -8.30 -10.23
C PHE A 373 -28.04 -7.81 -10.66
N LYS A 374 -27.85 -7.48 -11.94
CA LYS A 374 -26.60 -6.84 -12.39
C LYS A 374 -26.53 -5.41 -11.82
N PRO A 375 -25.36 -4.98 -11.29
CA PRO A 375 -25.20 -3.61 -10.84
C PRO A 375 -25.43 -2.62 -11.98
N THR A 376 -26.26 -1.60 -11.75
CA THR A 376 -26.52 -0.54 -12.74
C THR A 376 -25.45 0.53 -12.65
N LEU A 377 -24.75 0.78 -13.75
CA LEU A 377 -23.71 1.81 -13.84
C LEU A 377 -24.28 3.10 -14.41
N SER A 378 -23.76 4.24 -13.95
CA SER A 378 -24.16 5.57 -14.37
C SER A 378 -22.95 6.52 -14.41
N ASN A 379 -23.16 7.73 -14.90
CA ASN A 379 -22.24 8.88 -14.75
C ASN A 379 -22.81 9.91 -13.78
N THR A 380 -24.00 9.64 -13.23
CA THR A 380 -24.71 10.45 -12.26
C THR A 380 -25.26 9.53 -11.18
N TRP A 381 -24.79 9.73 -9.95
CA TRP A 381 -24.95 8.77 -8.86
C TRP A 381 -25.67 9.39 -7.68
N GLU A 382 -26.68 8.69 -7.20
CA GLU A 382 -27.18 8.86 -5.83
C GLU A 382 -26.56 7.80 -4.95
N VAL A 383 -26.01 8.21 -3.82
CA VAL A 383 -25.22 7.36 -2.93
C VAL A 383 -25.75 7.50 -1.53
N PHE A 384 -26.16 6.38 -0.93
CA PHE A 384 -26.81 6.43 0.38
C PHE A 384 -25.79 6.48 1.51
N ALA A 385 -26.03 7.36 2.48
CA ALA A 385 -25.10 7.60 3.58
C ALA A 385 -25.82 7.87 4.90
N LEU A 386 -25.13 7.55 5.99
CA LEU A 386 -25.51 7.91 7.35
C LEU A 386 -24.84 9.23 7.73
N ALA A 387 -25.55 10.04 8.51
CA ALA A 387 -24.94 11.20 9.16
C ALA A 387 -23.91 10.75 10.21
N GLY A 388 -22.83 11.51 10.33
CA GLY A 388 -21.80 11.32 11.35
C GLY A 388 -20.45 10.83 10.83
N PRO A 389 -19.42 10.91 11.70
CA PRO A 389 -19.52 11.26 13.13
C PRO A 389 -19.68 12.77 13.43
N HIS A 390 -19.20 13.66 12.56
CA HIS A 390 -19.03 15.08 12.85
C HIS A 390 -19.99 15.97 12.05
N SER A 391 -21.25 16.08 12.50
CA SER A 391 -22.30 16.87 11.83
C SER A 391 -22.67 18.16 12.60
N GLU A 392 -23.79 18.78 12.25
CA GLU A 392 -24.41 19.83 13.07
C GLU A 392 -24.89 19.27 14.44
N PRO A 393 -24.96 20.11 15.50
CA PRO A 393 -24.58 21.53 15.55
C PRO A 393 -23.09 21.77 15.84
N ASP A 394 -22.33 20.74 16.21
CA ASP A 394 -21.00 20.86 16.81
C ASP A 394 -19.95 21.44 15.85
N TYR A 395 -19.99 21.02 14.58
CA TYR A 395 -18.91 21.27 13.61
C TYR A 395 -19.39 22.07 12.39
N PHE A 396 -20.55 21.70 11.83
CA PHE A 396 -21.14 22.31 10.65
C PHE A 396 -22.39 23.11 11.04
N THR A 397 -22.63 24.21 10.34
CA THR A 397 -23.88 24.95 10.51
C THR A 397 -25.05 24.17 9.89
N LYS A 398 -26.28 24.56 10.24
CA LYS A 398 -27.47 23.96 9.65
C LYS A 398 -27.53 24.12 8.13
N GLU A 399 -27.12 25.28 7.64
CA GLU A 399 -27.05 25.56 6.21
C GLU A 399 -25.98 24.70 5.52
N ASP A 400 -24.82 24.50 6.14
CA ASP A 400 -23.77 23.61 5.61
C ASP A 400 -24.29 22.18 5.45
N ILE A 401 -25.06 21.66 6.41
CA ILE A 401 -25.64 20.30 6.36
C ILE A 401 -26.74 20.21 5.30
N ILE A 402 -27.58 21.23 5.14
CA ILE A 402 -28.57 21.27 4.05
C ILE A 402 -27.86 21.23 2.70
N ASN A 403 -26.81 22.04 2.53
CA ASN A 403 -25.99 22.04 1.31
C ASN A 403 -25.30 20.69 1.08
N LEU A 404 -24.82 20.04 2.15
CA LEU A 404 -24.18 18.73 2.10
C LEU A 404 -25.08 17.68 1.41
N TRP A 405 -26.34 17.60 1.82
CA TRP A 405 -27.32 16.61 1.35
C TRP A 405 -28.04 17.00 0.05
N SER A 406 -28.17 18.30 -0.25
CA SER A 406 -28.91 18.77 -1.43
C SER A 406 -28.05 18.96 -2.68
N SER A 407 -26.74 19.16 -2.52
CA SER A 407 -25.83 19.49 -3.62
C SER A 407 -25.41 18.28 -4.45
N TRP A 408 -25.13 18.55 -5.73
CA TRP A 408 -24.36 17.67 -6.59
C TRP A 408 -22.87 18.01 -6.51
N TYR A 409 -22.04 16.99 -6.44
CA TYR A 409 -20.58 17.06 -6.43
C TYR A 409 -20.05 16.49 -7.73
N GLU A 410 -18.98 17.07 -8.26
CA GLU A 410 -18.24 16.49 -9.40
C GLU A 410 -17.00 15.75 -8.90
N ILE A 411 -16.71 14.59 -9.48
CA ILE A 411 -15.52 13.83 -9.15
C ILE A 411 -14.28 14.50 -9.77
N ASN A 412 -13.37 14.94 -8.92
CA ASN A 412 -12.12 15.58 -9.34
C ASN A 412 -11.11 14.54 -9.89
N HIS A 413 -10.23 14.98 -10.79
CA HIS A 413 -9.19 14.15 -11.42
C HIS A 413 -8.10 13.63 -10.47
N ASN A 414 -7.90 14.27 -9.31
CA ASN A 414 -7.00 13.80 -8.25
C ASN A 414 -7.65 12.75 -7.33
N SER A 415 -8.38 11.81 -7.94
CA SER A 415 -9.08 10.71 -7.29
C SER A 415 -8.37 9.39 -7.59
N ASN A 416 -8.13 8.57 -6.57
CA ASN A 416 -7.49 7.27 -6.73
C ASN A 416 -7.89 6.32 -5.60
N ARG A 417 -7.17 5.20 -5.45
CA ARG A 417 -7.47 4.22 -4.41
C ARG A 417 -7.30 4.73 -2.97
N LEU A 418 -6.55 5.82 -2.76
CA LEU A 418 -6.39 6.46 -1.45
C LEU A 418 -7.60 7.33 -1.07
N GLY A 419 -8.37 7.78 -2.06
CA GLY A 419 -9.56 8.59 -1.84
C GLY A 419 -10.06 9.28 -3.09
N ILE A 420 -11.37 9.55 -3.13
CA ILE A 420 -12.07 10.21 -4.25
C ILE A 420 -12.35 11.66 -3.86
N ARG A 421 -11.67 12.60 -4.52
CA ARG A 421 -11.81 14.04 -4.25
C ARG A 421 -13.05 14.58 -4.95
N LEU A 422 -13.77 15.45 -4.24
CA LEU A 422 -15.04 16.02 -4.69
C LEU A 422 -14.88 17.53 -4.91
N GLU A 423 -15.43 18.02 -6.02
CA GLU A 423 -15.63 19.44 -6.26
C GLU A 423 -17.02 19.85 -5.80
N THR A 424 -17.10 21.02 -5.17
CA THR A 424 -18.33 21.57 -4.61
C THR A 424 -18.45 23.05 -4.96
N VAL A 425 -19.68 23.49 -5.20
CA VAL A 425 -20.02 24.91 -5.44
C VAL A 425 -20.23 25.71 -4.15
N TRP A 426 -20.43 25.02 -3.02
CA TRP A 426 -20.57 25.63 -1.70
C TRP A 426 -19.32 25.41 -0.86
N LYS A 427 -19.05 26.33 0.06
CA LYS A 427 -17.95 26.24 1.02
C LYS A 427 -18.51 26.18 2.44
N PRO A 428 -17.96 25.34 3.34
CA PRO A 428 -18.44 25.28 4.71
C PRO A 428 -18.22 26.61 5.44
N THR A 429 -19.24 27.03 6.20
CA THR A 429 -19.22 28.23 7.04
C THR A 429 -18.75 27.94 8.46
N TRP A 430 -18.88 26.69 8.92
CA TRP A 430 -18.43 26.15 10.21
C TRP A 430 -19.15 26.74 11.44
N SER A 431 -19.56 25.87 12.36
CA SER A 431 -20.16 26.30 13.64
C SER A 431 -19.14 26.84 14.65
N ARG A 432 -17.85 26.58 14.40
CA ARG A 432 -16.73 26.95 15.29
C ARG A 432 -15.70 27.80 14.56
N LYS A 433 -15.02 28.66 15.32
CA LYS A 433 -14.01 29.59 14.78
C LYS A 433 -12.64 28.95 14.52
N SER A 434 -12.34 27.83 15.20
CA SER A 434 -11.04 27.16 15.13
C SER A 434 -11.12 25.72 15.65
N GLY A 435 -10.17 24.87 15.27
CA GLY A 435 -9.95 23.55 15.85
C GLY A 435 -9.14 23.54 17.15
N GLY A 436 -8.67 24.70 17.62
CA GLY A 436 -7.92 24.81 18.88
C GLY A 436 -6.53 24.15 18.80
N ASP A 437 -6.19 23.34 19.81
CA ASP A 437 -4.91 22.63 19.91
C ASP A 437 -4.69 21.60 18.79
N ALA A 438 -5.77 21.17 18.12
CA ALA A 438 -5.69 20.27 16.96
C ALA A 438 -5.29 20.97 15.65
N GLY A 439 -5.31 22.30 15.62
CA GLY A 439 -5.01 23.13 14.46
C GLY A 439 -5.98 24.29 14.29
N PHE A 440 -5.54 25.35 13.59
CA PHE A 440 -6.32 26.58 13.52
C PHE A 440 -7.56 26.50 12.63
N HIS A 441 -7.54 25.66 11.59
CA HIS A 441 -8.69 25.54 10.68
C HIS A 441 -9.90 24.94 11.41
N PRO A 442 -11.12 25.46 11.23
CA PRO A 442 -12.34 24.92 11.85
C PRO A 442 -12.69 23.47 11.50
N SER A 443 -12.04 22.86 10.51
CA SER A 443 -12.18 21.43 10.23
C SER A 443 -11.24 20.54 11.05
N ASN A 444 -10.23 21.13 11.71
CA ASN A 444 -9.24 20.37 12.48
C ASN A 444 -9.84 19.81 13.78
N VAL A 445 -9.62 18.53 14.03
CA VAL A 445 -10.01 17.84 15.27
C VAL A 445 -8.82 17.07 15.80
N HIS A 446 -8.83 16.79 17.11
CA HIS A 446 -7.84 15.90 17.68
C HIS A 446 -7.88 14.57 16.94
N ASP A 447 -6.71 14.14 16.47
CA ASP A 447 -6.62 13.09 15.49
C ASP A 447 -7.31 11.80 15.99
N TYR A 448 -8.17 11.25 15.12
CA TYR A 448 -9.02 10.10 15.40
C TYR A 448 -8.99 9.14 14.23
N ALA A 449 -9.46 7.91 14.46
CA ALA A 449 -9.56 6.93 13.41
C ALA A 449 -10.81 7.15 12.55
N TYR A 450 -10.61 7.25 11.25
CA TYR A 450 -11.66 7.32 10.25
C TYR A 450 -12.30 5.97 10.01
N SER A 451 -13.59 5.99 9.69
CA SER A 451 -14.23 4.86 9.02
C SER A 451 -13.93 4.90 7.53
N ILE A 452 -13.76 3.71 6.94
CA ILE A 452 -13.75 3.58 5.48
C ILE A 452 -15.12 4.04 4.94
N ASN A 453 -15.11 4.72 3.81
CA ASN A 453 -16.26 5.36 3.15
C ASN A 453 -16.76 6.67 3.81
N SER A 454 -16.06 7.18 4.82
CA SER A 454 -16.36 8.52 5.35
C SER A 454 -16.00 9.61 4.35
N VAL A 455 -16.84 10.65 4.26
CA VAL A 455 -16.50 11.89 3.55
C VAL A 455 -15.75 12.79 4.52
N ASN A 456 -14.46 12.98 4.28
CA ASN A 456 -13.57 13.78 5.09
C ASN A 456 -13.43 15.20 4.53
N PHE A 457 -13.42 16.22 5.39
CA PHE A 457 -13.20 17.61 5.00
C PHE A 457 -11.78 18.07 5.34
N SER A 458 -10.84 17.81 4.43
CA SER A 458 -9.46 18.30 4.53
C SER A 458 -9.43 19.81 4.26
N GLY A 459 -9.49 20.61 5.32
CA GLY A 459 -9.78 22.04 5.19
C GLY A 459 -11.22 22.26 4.72
N ASN A 460 -11.40 22.95 3.59
CA ASN A 460 -12.72 23.21 2.99
C ASN A 460 -13.08 22.25 1.84
N THR A 461 -12.21 21.29 1.51
CA THR A 461 -12.43 20.39 0.38
C THR A 461 -12.82 18.99 0.84
N PRO A 462 -13.93 18.43 0.33
CA PRO A 462 -14.35 17.08 0.65
C PRO A 462 -13.61 16.00 -0.14
N ILE A 463 -13.34 14.87 0.52
CA ILE A 463 -12.76 13.66 -0.07
C ILE A 463 -13.40 12.41 0.55
N ILE A 464 -13.83 11.46 -0.28
CA ILE A 464 -14.28 10.15 0.18
C ILE A 464 -13.05 9.31 0.51
N LEU A 465 -12.93 8.84 1.75
CA LEU A 465 -11.87 7.92 2.17
C LEU A 465 -12.24 6.50 1.77
N THR A 466 -11.34 5.82 1.09
CA THR A 466 -11.65 4.53 0.45
C THR A 466 -10.73 3.42 0.95
N VAL A 467 -10.68 2.26 0.28
CA VAL A 467 -10.03 1.06 0.83
C VAL A 467 -8.51 1.11 0.96
N ASP A 468 -7.81 2.00 0.26
CA ASP A 468 -6.40 2.34 0.52
C ASP A 468 -6.26 3.70 1.24
N GLY A 469 -7.37 4.20 1.79
CA GLY A 469 -7.43 5.48 2.47
C GLY A 469 -6.69 5.52 3.82
N PRO A 470 -6.48 6.73 4.35
CA PRO A 470 -5.81 6.92 5.63
C PRO A 470 -6.65 6.39 6.78
N SER A 471 -6.01 5.83 7.82
CA SER A 471 -6.71 5.37 9.01
C SER A 471 -6.91 6.48 10.03
N LEU A 472 -5.83 7.09 10.51
CA LEU A 472 -5.86 8.12 11.53
C LEU A 472 -5.62 9.47 10.86
N GLY A 473 -6.38 10.48 11.27
CA GLY A 473 -6.08 11.88 10.95
C GLY A 473 -6.98 12.84 11.72
N GLY A 474 -6.79 14.14 11.50
CA GLY A 474 -7.44 15.17 12.31
C GLY A 474 -8.27 16.15 11.51
N PHE A 475 -9.18 15.64 10.69
CA PHE A 475 -10.19 16.41 9.97
C PHE A 475 -11.58 15.82 10.19
N VAL A 476 -12.61 16.64 10.27
CA VAL A 476 -13.99 16.16 10.48
C VAL A 476 -14.55 15.34 9.31
N CYS A 477 -15.52 14.48 9.62
CA CYS A 477 -16.30 13.71 8.64
C CYS A 477 -17.81 13.83 8.95
N PRO A 478 -18.60 14.59 8.18
CA PRO A 478 -20.02 14.78 8.47
C PRO A 478 -20.94 13.63 8.06
N LEU A 479 -20.49 12.75 7.18
CA LEU A 479 -21.25 11.58 6.76
C LEU A 479 -20.34 10.39 6.42
N THR A 480 -20.94 9.21 6.41
CA THR A 480 -20.30 7.95 5.99
C THR A 480 -21.23 7.17 5.07
N ILE A 481 -20.75 6.84 3.86
CA ILE A 481 -21.50 6.04 2.88
C ILE A 481 -21.68 4.62 3.43
N ILE A 482 -22.90 4.08 3.31
CA ILE A 482 -23.23 2.76 3.87
C ILE A 482 -22.51 1.64 3.11
N GLN A 483 -22.24 0.53 3.80
CA GLN A 483 -21.43 -0.56 3.24
C GLN A 483 -22.07 -1.19 1.99
N SER A 484 -23.40 -1.28 1.90
CA SER A 484 -24.11 -1.80 0.72
C SER A 484 -23.98 -0.91 -0.54
N GLU A 485 -23.50 0.32 -0.37
CA GLU A 485 -23.31 1.30 -1.46
C GLU A 485 -21.84 1.52 -1.80
N SER A 486 -20.93 0.99 -0.98
CA SER A 486 -19.47 1.14 -1.13
C SER A 486 -18.96 0.77 -2.53
N TRP A 487 -19.61 -0.18 -3.19
CA TRP A 487 -19.24 -0.62 -4.54
C TRP A 487 -19.35 0.49 -5.60
N LYS A 488 -20.27 1.46 -5.43
CA LYS A 488 -20.43 2.58 -6.36
C LYS A 488 -19.17 3.45 -6.41
N ILE A 489 -18.51 3.61 -5.25
CA ILE A 489 -17.28 4.40 -5.11
C ILE A 489 -16.19 3.85 -6.04
N GLY A 490 -16.10 2.52 -6.18
CA GLY A 490 -15.15 1.87 -7.08
C GLY A 490 -15.43 2.08 -8.57
N GLN A 491 -16.62 2.54 -8.93
CA GLN A 491 -17.03 2.81 -10.30
C GLN A 491 -17.04 4.30 -10.67
N PHE A 492 -16.78 5.20 -9.71
CA PHE A 492 -16.62 6.62 -9.99
C PHE A 492 -15.41 6.86 -10.89
N LYS A 493 -15.58 7.78 -11.85
CA LYS A 493 -14.50 8.34 -12.66
C LYS A 493 -14.55 9.87 -12.66
N PRO A 494 -13.42 10.54 -12.97
CA PRO A 494 -13.40 12.00 -13.10
C PRO A 494 -14.52 12.53 -14.00
N GLY A 495 -15.18 13.61 -13.58
CA GLY A 495 -16.33 14.21 -14.26
C GLY A 495 -17.69 13.57 -13.97
N ASP A 496 -17.75 12.42 -13.27
CA ASP A 496 -19.03 11.89 -12.79
C ASP A 496 -19.65 12.85 -11.77
N LYS A 497 -20.98 12.88 -11.71
CA LYS A 497 -21.75 13.66 -10.71
C LYS A 497 -22.28 12.76 -9.61
N VAL A 498 -22.13 13.18 -8.35
CA VAL A 498 -22.56 12.41 -7.18
C VAL A 498 -23.41 13.27 -6.27
N ARG A 499 -24.48 12.72 -5.71
CA ARG A 499 -25.27 13.31 -4.63
C ARG A 499 -25.43 12.32 -3.49
N PHE A 500 -25.24 12.79 -2.27
CA PHE A 500 -25.46 11.98 -1.07
C PHE A 500 -26.93 12.03 -0.67
N VAL A 501 -27.51 10.86 -0.37
CA VAL A 501 -28.89 10.75 0.12
C VAL A 501 -28.85 10.20 1.52
N GLN A 502 -29.48 10.92 2.45
CA GLN A 502 -29.52 10.52 3.84
C GLN A 502 -30.45 9.31 4.04
N VAL A 503 -29.97 8.32 4.78
CA VAL A 503 -30.76 7.17 5.24
C VAL A 503 -30.69 7.06 6.77
N ASP A 504 -31.57 6.25 7.36
CA ASP A 504 -31.48 5.89 8.78
C ASP A 504 -30.68 4.58 8.98
N TYR A 505 -30.31 4.33 10.24
CA TYR A 505 -29.51 3.17 10.61
C TYR A 505 -30.21 1.83 10.29
N ASN A 506 -31.53 1.74 10.46
CA ASN A 506 -32.27 0.50 10.22
C ASN A 506 -32.27 0.16 8.72
N TYR A 507 -32.47 1.15 7.86
CA TYR A 507 -32.36 1.00 6.41
C TYR A 507 -30.97 0.51 6.03
N ALA A 508 -29.91 1.09 6.61
CA ALA A 508 -28.53 0.69 6.32
C ALA A 508 -28.27 -0.79 6.64
N ILE A 509 -28.73 -1.27 7.81
CA ILE A 509 -28.55 -2.67 8.22
C ILE A 509 -29.36 -3.64 7.34
N GLU A 510 -30.63 -3.32 7.04
CA GLU A 510 -31.45 -4.15 6.15
C GLU A 510 -30.86 -4.19 4.73
N SER A 511 -30.38 -3.05 4.22
CA SER A 511 -29.71 -2.99 2.91
C SER A 511 -28.45 -3.85 2.87
N LEU A 512 -27.63 -3.82 3.94
CA LEU A 512 -26.45 -4.67 4.07
C LEU A 512 -26.80 -6.16 4.15
N LYS A 513 -27.91 -6.52 4.80
CA LYS A 513 -28.42 -7.90 4.86
C LYS A 513 -28.82 -8.41 3.48
N LEU A 514 -29.55 -7.59 2.71
CA LEU A 514 -29.96 -7.94 1.35
C LEU A 514 -28.75 -8.05 0.40
N GLU A 515 -27.75 -7.19 0.55
CA GLU A 515 -26.49 -7.30 -0.17
C GLU A 515 -25.80 -8.65 0.12
N SER A 516 -25.78 -9.07 1.38
CA SER A 516 -25.24 -10.37 1.78
C SER A 516 -26.04 -11.54 1.17
N HIS A 517 -27.38 -11.47 1.15
CA HIS A 517 -28.22 -12.48 0.49
C HIS A 517 -27.92 -12.58 -1.01
N LEU A 518 -27.83 -11.43 -1.68
CA LEU A 518 -27.53 -11.34 -3.10
C LEU A 518 -26.19 -12.01 -3.44
N LEU A 519 -25.14 -11.64 -2.72
CA LEU A 519 -23.78 -12.14 -2.97
C LEU A 519 -23.60 -13.62 -2.58
N ASN A 520 -24.53 -14.18 -1.80
CA ASN A 520 -24.58 -15.61 -1.47
C ASN A 520 -25.53 -16.41 -2.38
N GLY A 521 -26.03 -15.81 -3.47
CA GLY A 521 -26.91 -16.48 -4.43
C GLY A 521 -28.34 -16.71 -3.94
N LYS A 522 -28.75 -16.07 -2.83
CA LYS A 522 -30.11 -16.16 -2.27
C LYS A 522 -31.05 -15.15 -2.94
N PHE A 523 -31.19 -15.27 -4.26
CA PHE A 523 -31.94 -14.32 -5.09
C PHE A 523 -33.41 -14.15 -4.69
N ASN A 524 -34.05 -15.22 -4.19
CA ASN A 524 -35.45 -15.19 -3.73
C ASN A 524 -35.66 -14.41 -2.42
N GLU A 525 -34.58 -14.17 -1.67
CA GLU A 525 -34.59 -13.41 -0.42
C GLU A 525 -34.16 -11.94 -0.65
N CYS A 526 -33.95 -11.54 -1.90
CA CYS A 526 -33.61 -10.17 -2.28
C CYS A 526 -34.89 -9.40 -2.61
N CYS A 527 -35.36 -8.56 -1.69
CA CYS A 527 -36.50 -7.66 -1.91
C CYS A 527 -36.04 -6.22 -2.21
N VAL A 528 -36.91 -5.43 -2.83
CA VAL A 528 -36.66 -4.00 -3.03
C VAL A 528 -37.01 -3.25 -1.75
N LEU A 529 -36.02 -2.59 -1.14
CA LEU A 529 -36.29 -1.68 -0.03
C LEU A 529 -36.90 -0.38 -0.55
N LYS A 530 -37.93 0.11 0.13
CA LYS A 530 -38.47 1.44 -0.13
C LYS A 530 -37.43 2.47 0.31
N THR A 531 -36.94 3.28 -0.63
CA THR A 531 -36.02 4.38 -0.33
C THR A 531 -36.65 5.33 0.70
N PRO A 532 -35.97 5.62 1.82
CA PRO A 532 -36.49 6.54 2.81
C PRO A 532 -36.48 7.96 2.22
N GLN A 533 -37.56 8.71 2.47
CA GLN A 533 -37.67 10.12 2.11
C GLN A 533 -37.33 10.95 3.35
N ILE A 534 -36.04 11.13 3.60
CA ILE A 534 -35.55 12.02 4.67
C ILE A 534 -35.33 13.40 4.06
N ASP A 535 -36.02 14.41 4.62
CA ASP A 535 -35.84 15.80 4.22
C ASP A 535 -34.40 16.25 4.56
N PRO A 536 -33.63 16.79 3.59
CA PRO A 536 -32.32 17.39 3.83
C PRO A 536 -32.27 18.40 5.00
N CYS A 537 -33.40 19.03 5.33
CA CYS A 537 -33.53 19.98 6.43
C CYS A 537 -33.61 19.34 7.84
N ASN A 538 -33.82 18.02 7.91
CA ASN A 538 -34.01 17.25 9.14
C ASN A 538 -32.91 16.19 9.30
N SER A 539 -31.65 16.64 9.38
CA SER A 539 -30.55 15.70 9.52
C SER A 539 -30.60 14.95 10.86
N ILE A 540 -30.48 13.62 10.78
CA ILE A 540 -30.39 12.75 11.95
C ILE A 540 -29.12 13.09 12.75
N ASN A 541 -29.28 13.33 14.04
CA ASN A 541 -28.16 13.54 14.95
C ASN A 541 -27.29 12.26 15.01
N PRO A 542 -25.99 12.34 14.70
CA PRO A 542 -25.11 11.18 14.75
C PRO A 542 -24.81 10.70 16.18
N VAL A 543 -24.99 11.56 17.19
CA VAL A 543 -24.86 11.18 18.61
C VAL A 543 -26.11 10.44 19.04
N PHE A 544 -25.99 9.12 19.26
CA PHE A 544 -27.12 8.27 19.61
C PHE A 544 -27.16 7.85 21.08
N ASN A 545 -26.05 8.01 21.81
CA ASN A 545 -25.98 7.74 23.24
C ASN A 545 -24.95 8.66 23.92
N ILE A 546 -25.22 9.06 25.17
CA ILE A 546 -24.37 9.93 25.98
C ILE A 546 -24.32 9.39 27.41
N ARG A 547 -23.10 9.17 27.92
CA ARG A 547 -22.86 8.91 29.33
C ARG A 547 -22.38 10.20 30.00
N MET A 548 -23.16 10.68 30.96
CA MET A 548 -22.75 11.81 31.78
C MET A 548 -21.61 11.42 32.74
N PRO A 549 -20.67 12.33 33.04
CA PRO A 549 -19.53 12.06 33.89
C PRO A 549 -19.95 11.90 35.36
N ASN A 550 -19.24 11.04 36.09
CA ASN A 550 -19.17 11.08 37.56
C ASN A 550 -17.88 11.79 37.97
N LEU A 551 -17.78 12.36 39.19
CA LEU A 551 -16.62 13.14 39.66
C LEU A 551 -15.24 12.63 39.17
N LYS A 552 -14.53 13.43 38.35
CA LYS A 552 -13.22 13.14 37.72
C LYS A 552 -13.21 12.03 36.65
N GLU A 553 -14.36 11.63 36.13
CA GLU A 553 -14.48 10.75 34.96
C GLU A 553 -14.90 11.54 33.71
N PRO A 554 -14.56 11.06 32.50
CA PRO A 554 -14.93 11.77 31.28
C PRO A 554 -16.42 11.60 30.97
N LYS A 555 -17.01 12.65 30.39
CA LYS A 555 -18.25 12.53 29.62
C LYS A 555 -17.93 11.67 28.39
N VAL A 556 -18.81 10.75 28.02
CA VAL A 556 -18.59 9.87 26.86
C VAL A 556 -19.73 10.00 25.87
N LEU A 557 -19.40 10.30 24.61
CA LEU A 557 -20.36 10.38 23.51
C LEU A 557 -20.18 9.19 22.58
N PHE A 558 -21.30 8.63 22.12
CA PHE A 558 -21.33 7.58 21.12
C PHE A 558 -21.92 8.13 19.83
N ARG A 559 -21.08 8.19 18.78
CA ARG A 559 -21.43 8.69 17.46
C ARG A 559 -21.46 7.55 16.45
N LEU A 560 -22.47 7.55 15.58
CA LEU A 560 -22.45 6.72 14.38
C LEU A 560 -21.30 7.17 13.46
N SER A 561 -20.55 6.21 12.95
CA SER A 561 -19.46 6.44 11.99
C SER A 561 -19.60 5.45 10.82
N GLY A 562 -20.80 5.40 10.25
CA GLY A 562 -21.23 4.38 9.30
C GLY A 562 -22.01 3.23 9.96
N ASP A 563 -22.38 2.24 9.17
CA ASP A 563 -23.27 1.11 9.54
C ASP A 563 -22.53 -0.06 10.23
N GLN A 564 -21.20 0.00 10.28
CA GLN A 564 -20.35 -1.01 10.93
C GLN A 564 -19.36 -0.42 11.95
N HIS A 565 -19.46 0.88 12.27
CA HIS A 565 -18.56 1.51 13.22
C HIS A 565 -19.28 2.48 14.16
N VAL A 566 -18.84 2.48 15.42
CA VAL A 566 -19.18 3.49 16.42
C VAL A 566 -17.91 4.23 16.81
N LEU A 567 -17.94 5.56 16.77
CA LEU A 567 -16.89 6.40 17.33
C LEU A 567 -17.27 6.77 18.76
N VAL A 568 -16.43 6.39 19.73
CA VAL A 568 -16.60 6.70 21.15
C VAL A 568 -15.66 7.85 21.50
N GLU A 569 -16.21 8.98 21.93
CA GLU A 569 -15.45 10.19 22.28
C GLU A 569 -15.43 10.41 23.79
N PHE A 570 -14.25 10.73 24.33
CA PHE A 570 -14.02 10.96 25.76
C PHE A 570 -13.72 12.44 26.01
N GLU A 571 -14.53 13.09 26.83
CA GLU A 571 -14.44 14.50 27.19
C GLU A 571 -14.21 14.65 28.71
N LEU A 572 -12.95 14.76 29.13
CA LEU A 572 -12.58 15.09 30.52
C LEU A 572 -12.46 16.62 30.74
N ASN A 573 -11.76 17.33 29.83
CA ASN A 573 -11.55 18.80 29.69
C ASN A 573 -10.85 19.10 28.33
N GLU A 574 -10.43 20.35 28.01
CA GLU A 574 -9.54 20.66 26.86
C GLU A 574 -8.34 19.70 26.82
N PHE A 575 -7.90 19.24 25.63
CA PHE A 575 -6.94 18.14 25.39
C PHE A 575 -6.11 17.67 26.59
N GLU A 576 -6.38 16.44 27.04
CA GLU A 576 -5.58 15.78 28.06
C GLU A 576 -5.16 14.36 27.64
N ILE A 577 -3.87 14.05 27.87
CA ILE A 577 -3.28 12.71 27.71
C ILE A 577 -4.04 11.68 28.57
N GLU A 578 -4.72 12.12 29.65
CA GLU A 578 -5.51 11.27 30.53
C GLU A 578 -6.61 10.49 29.79
N ASN A 579 -7.27 11.10 28.79
CA ASN A 579 -8.29 10.43 27.98
C ASN A 579 -7.73 9.15 27.33
N ARG A 580 -6.47 9.20 26.89
CA ARG A 580 -5.82 8.06 26.25
C ARG A 580 -5.56 6.90 27.21
N PHE A 581 -5.37 7.17 28.52
CA PHE A 581 -5.27 6.13 29.55
C PHE A 581 -6.63 5.46 29.81
N TYR A 582 -7.73 6.22 29.87
CA TYR A 582 -9.09 5.64 29.95
C TYR A 582 -9.37 4.70 28.77
N ILE A 583 -9.06 5.16 27.55
CA ILE A 583 -9.18 4.36 26.33
C ILE A 583 -8.32 3.10 26.41
N GLN A 584 -7.09 3.20 26.94
CA GLN A 584 -6.21 2.03 27.06
C GLN A 584 -6.76 0.96 27.99
N VAL A 585 -7.37 1.34 29.11
CA VAL A 585 -8.01 0.38 30.02
C VAL A 585 -9.16 -0.34 29.33
N ILE A 586 -10.01 0.39 28.60
CA ILE A 586 -11.14 -0.17 27.86
C ILE A 586 -10.65 -1.12 26.76
N LEU A 587 -9.64 -0.70 25.99
CA LEU A 587 -8.99 -1.53 24.98
C LEU A 587 -8.47 -2.85 25.56
N ASN A 588 -7.77 -2.79 26.70
CA ASN A 588 -7.25 -3.99 27.36
C ASN A 588 -8.39 -4.91 27.80
N LYS A 589 -9.44 -4.37 28.42
CA LYS A 589 -10.62 -5.15 28.83
C LYS A 589 -11.32 -5.82 27.63
N LEU A 590 -11.59 -5.07 26.56
CA LEU A 590 -12.24 -5.61 25.36
C LEU A 590 -11.39 -6.68 24.67
N LYS A 591 -10.07 -6.50 24.59
CA LYS A 591 -9.15 -7.52 24.06
C LYS A 591 -9.15 -8.80 24.88
N HIS A 592 -9.20 -8.69 26.22
CA HIS A 592 -9.27 -9.86 27.10
C HIS A 592 -10.59 -10.61 27.01
N LEU A 593 -11.71 -9.90 26.82
CA LEU A 593 -13.04 -10.51 26.72
C LEU A 593 -13.29 -11.19 25.36
N ASN A 594 -12.57 -10.76 24.31
CA ASN A 594 -12.56 -11.37 22.97
C ASN A 594 -13.97 -11.63 22.39
N TYR A 595 -14.82 -10.61 22.41
CA TYR A 595 -16.17 -10.69 21.85
C TYR A 595 -16.15 -10.86 20.33
N GLU A 596 -16.78 -11.92 19.81
CA GLU A 596 -16.87 -12.21 18.37
C GLU A 596 -17.47 -11.08 17.54
N TYR A 597 -18.35 -10.27 18.14
CA TYR A 597 -19.02 -9.16 17.48
C TYR A 597 -18.19 -7.86 17.43
N VAL A 598 -17.07 -7.75 18.16
CA VAL A 598 -16.12 -6.63 18.05
C VAL A 598 -15.01 -7.05 17.10
N LEU A 599 -15.00 -6.48 15.90
CA LEU A 599 -14.11 -6.91 14.82
C LEU A 599 -12.75 -6.21 14.88
N GLU A 600 -12.75 -4.93 15.22
CA GLU A 600 -11.52 -4.12 15.27
C GLU A 600 -11.70 -2.91 16.18
N MET A 601 -10.63 -2.47 16.82
CA MET A 601 -10.62 -1.34 17.74
C MET A 601 -9.42 -0.44 17.44
N VAL A 602 -9.67 0.84 17.17
CA VAL A 602 -8.62 1.80 16.86
C VAL A 602 -8.65 2.99 17.80
N PRO A 603 -7.65 3.15 18.68
CA PRO A 603 -7.52 4.35 19.50
C PRO A 603 -7.07 5.54 18.67
N GLY A 604 -7.78 6.66 18.81
CA GLY A 604 -7.28 7.99 18.53
C GLY A 604 -6.72 8.66 19.79
N VAL A 605 -6.67 9.99 19.78
CA VAL A 605 -6.24 10.81 20.93
C VAL A 605 -7.19 10.66 22.11
N SER A 606 -8.44 11.05 21.90
CA SER A 606 -9.52 11.10 22.89
C SER A 606 -10.71 10.29 22.40
N THR A 607 -10.48 9.40 21.44
CA THR A 607 -11.52 8.64 20.79
C THR A 607 -11.14 7.17 20.65
N LEU A 608 -12.13 6.31 20.55
CA LEU A 608 -12.00 4.91 20.22
C LEU A 608 -12.98 4.57 19.11
N LEU A 609 -12.47 4.27 17.91
CA LEU A 609 -13.29 3.74 16.83
C LEU A 609 -13.44 2.22 17.03
N VAL A 610 -14.68 1.75 17.08
CA VAL A 610 -15.00 0.33 17.23
C VAL A 610 -15.73 -0.15 15.99
N LYS A 611 -15.11 -1.06 15.24
CA LYS A 611 -15.75 -1.82 14.17
C LYS A 611 -16.44 -3.03 14.76
N TYR A 612 -17.71 -3.24 14.40
CA TYR A 612 -18.51 -4.33 14.93
C TYR A 612 -19.31 -5.04 13.85
N ASN A 613 -19.82 -6.23 14.17
CA ASN A 613 -20.75 -6.95 13.31
C ASN A 613 -22.21 -6.58 13.68
N PRO A 614 -22.90 -5.76 12.86
CA PRO A 614 -24.24 -5.30 13.18
C PRO A 614 -25.31 -6.40 13.14
N PHE A 615 -25.00 -7.58 12.60
CA PHE A 615 -25.89 -8.74 12.65
C PHE A 615 -25.87 -9.46 14.00
N LEU A 616 -24.87 -9.20 14.84
CA LEU A 616 -24.69 -9.85 16.15
C LEU A 616 -24.98 -8.90 17.32
N ILE A 617 -24.69 -7.61 17.17
CA ILE A 617 -24.92 -6.59 18.20
C ILE A 617 -25.38 -5.27 17.57
N SER A 618 -26.36 -4.60 18.18
CA SER A 618 -26.77 -3.25 17.77
C SER A 618 -25.82 -2.18 18.31
N ALA A 619 -25.80 -1.00 17.68
CA ALA A 619 -25.01 0.14 18.14
C ALA A 619 -25.32 0.53 19.60
N ASN A 620 -26.60 0.49 20.01
CA ASN A 620 -27.02 0.76 21.39
C ASN A 620 -26.48 -0.26 22.39
N GLN A 621 -26.58 -1.55 22.07
CA GLN A 621 -26.04 -2.61 22.93
C GLN A 621 -24.52 -2.52 23.06
N LEU A 622 -23.82 -2.14 21.99
CA LEU A 622 -22.38 -1.89 22.03
C LEU A 622 -22.04 -0.68 22.90
N ALA A 623 -22.80 0.41 22.81
CA ALA A 623 -22.64 1.57 23.66
C ALA A 623 -22.86 1.24 25.15
N ASP A 624 -23.87 0.43 25.47
CA ASP A 624 -24.14 -0.05 26.84
C ASP A 624 -23.00 -0.93 27.36
N LEU A 625 -22.44 -1.80 26.51
CA LEU A 625 -21.28 -2.62 26.85
C LEU A 625 -20.06 -1.75 27.19
N ILE A 626 -19.71 -0.82 26.30
CA ILE A 626 -18.55 0.06 26.50
C ILE A 626 -18.76 0.93 27.74
N THR A 627 -19.98 1.44 27.95
CA THR A 627 -20.35 2.22 29.13
C THR A 627 -20.08 1.47 30.43
N LYS A 628 -20.37 0.16 30.47
CA LYS A 628 -20.07 -0.70 31.63
C LYS A 628 -18.58 -0.97 31.84
N LEU A 629 -17.78 -0.86 30.78
CA LEU A 629 -16.34 -1.13 30.83
C LEU A 629 -15.50 0.10 31.22
N ILE A 630 -16.08 1.31 31.14
CA ILE A 630 -15.41 2.54 31.54
C ILE A 630 -14.92 2.40 32.99
N PRO A 631 -13.60 2.50 33.24
CA PRO A 631 -13.04 2.35 34.57
C PRO A 631 -13.35 3.56 35.46
N ASN A 632 -13.32 3.36 36.77
CA ASN A 632 -13.29 4.48 37.72
C ASN A 632 -11.93 5.21 37.64
N SER A 633 -11.86 6.44 38.15
CA SER A 633 -10.63 7.26 38.08
C SER A 633 -9.44 6.70 38.85
N LYS A 634 -9.67 5.85 39.87
CA LYS A 634 -8.62 5.21 40.66
C LYS A 634 -7.88 4.16 39.85
N ASP A 635 -8.62 3.28 39.16
CA ASP A 635 -8.07 2.20 38.33
C ASP A 635 -7.15 2.75 37.23
N VAL A 636 -7.53 3.90 36.64
CA VAL A 636 -6.73 4.55 35.59
C VAL A 636 -5.46 5.19 36.16
N ASN A 637 -5.54 5.78 37.36
CA ASN A 637 -4.43 6.49 37.98
C ASN A 637 -3.27 5.56 38.39
N GLU A 638 -3.59 4.33 38.79
CA GLU A 638 -2.63 3.31 39.22
C GLU A 638 -2.09 2.45 38.06
N MET A 639 -2.68 2.57 36.86
CA MET A 639 -2.27 1.81 35.68
C MET A 639 -0.83 2.16 35.27
N LYS A 640 0.01 1.12 35.19
CA LYS A 640 1.35 1.20 34.59
C LYS A 640 1.34 0.57 33.21
N ILE A 641 1.91 1.27 32.24
CA ILE A 641 2.04 0.81 30.86
C ILE A 641 3.53 0.62 30.58
N ALA A 642 3.92 -0.62 30.27
CA ALA A 642 5.24 -0.91 29.75
C ALA A 642 5.35 -0.37 28.32
N CYS A 643 6.42 0.38 28.05
CA CYS A 643 6.67 1.03 26.76
C CYS A 643 8.18 1.14 26.55
N ARG A 644 8.59 1.68 25.40
CA ARG A 644 10.00 1.78 25.02
C ARG A 644 10.36 3.22 24.73
N SER A 645 11.58 3.63 25.02
CA SER A 645 12.13 4.92 24.60
C SER A 645 13.21 4.72 23.55
N VAL A 646 13.23 5.59 22.52
CA VAL A 646 14.22 5.55 21.44
C VAL A 646 14.68 6.96 21.08
N ARG A 647 15.96 7.05 20.70
CA ARG A 647 16.56 8.28 20.15
C ARG A 647 16.78 8.11 18.65
N LEU A 648 16.29 9.05 17.86
CA LEU A 648 16.37 9.02 16.40
C LEU A 648 17.19 10.21 15.86
N PRO A 649 17.97 10.02 14.78
CA PRO A 649 18.61 11.13 14.10
C PRO A 649 17.57 11.99 13.38
N LEU A 650 17.70 13.30 13.44
CA LEU A 650 16.85 14.25 12.73
C LEU A 650 17.73 15.18 11.90
N ALA A 651 17.62 15.08 10.57
CA ALA A 651 18.09 16.14 9.69
C ALA A 651 17.02 17.24 9.67
N PHE A 652 17.27 18.32 10.40
CA PHE A 652 16.37 19.46 10.47
C PHE A 652 16.44 20.26 9.16
N HIS A 653 15.28 20.66 8.65
CA HIS A 653 15.18 21.47 7.42
C HIS A 653 15.87 20.82 6.20
N ASP A 654 15.70 19.49 6.07
CA ASP A 654 16.39 18.67 5.07
C ASP A 654 15.93 18.95 3.62
N TYR A 655 16.81 18.60 2.67
CA TYR A 655 16.57 18.77 1.25
C TYR A 655 15.24 18.18 0.75
N TRP A 656 14.86 16.98 1.20
CA TRP A 656 13.68 16.29 0.65
C TRP A 656 12.37 16.87 1.16
N SER A 657 12.33 17.33 2.41
CA SER A 657 11.17 18.08 2.93
C SER A 657 10.95 19.37 2.13
N LEU A 658 12.03 20.09 1.82
CA LEU A 658 11.98 21.30 0.99
C LEU A 658 11.48 21.00 -0.44
N GLN A 659 11.89 19.88 -1.05
CA GLN A 659 11.36 19.47 -2.35
C GLN A 659 9.86 19.18 -2.31
N ALA A 660 9.36 18.58 -1.22
CA ALA A 660 7.93 18.32 -1.06
C ALA A 660 7.11 19.62 -0.94
N ILE A 661 7.64 20.62 -0.22
CA ILE A 661 7.02 21.96 -0.14
C ILE A 661 7.05 22.66 -1.50
N SER A 662 8.18 22.61 -2.21
CA SER A 662 8.30 23.18 -3.56
C SER A 662 7.33 22.54 -4.55
N ARG A 663 7.17 21.21 -4.50
CA ARG A 663 6.17 20.49 -5.31
C ARG A 663 4.76 20.98 -4.99
N TYR A 664 4.40 21.07 -3.70
CA TYR A 664 3.09 21.57 -3.28
C TYR A 664 2.79 22.98 -3.81
N MET A 665 3.78 23.87 -3.77
CA MET A 665 3.66 25.23 -4.32
C MET A 665 3.41 25.25 -5.82
N LYS A 666 4.04 24.34 -6.57
CA LYS A 666 3.90 24.27 -8.02
C LYS A 666 2.59 23.64 -8.48
N THR A 667 2.02 22.72 -7.70
CA THR A 667 0.91 21.87 -8.18
C THR A 667 -0.43 22.09 -7.47
N ILE A 668 -0.43 22.63 -6.24
CA ILE A 668 -1.64 22.69 -5.41
C ILE A 668 -1.94 24.10 -4.90
N CYS A 669 -1.02 24.71 -4.14
CA CYS A 669 -1.23 26.03 -3.55
C CYS A 669 0.10 26.74 -3.42
N ASN A 670 0.27 27.85 -4.16
CA ASN A 670 1.50 28.63 -4.22
C ASN A 670 1.57 29.76 -3.18
N ASN A 671 0.50 30.01 -2.43
CA ASN A 671 0.40 31.13 -1.51
C ASN A 671 -0.43 30.73 -0.27
N ALA A 672 0.24 30.56 0.87
CA ALA A 672 -0.38 30.30 2.16
C ALA A 672 0.50 30.85 3.29
N PRO A 673 -0.02 31.09 4.51
CA PRO A 673 0.78 31.66 5.60
C PRO A 673 1.97 30.79 6.02
N TYR A 674 1.89 29.48 5.76
CA TYR A 674 2.93 28.50 6.03
C TYR A 674 3.95 28.33 4.90
N LEU A 675 3.83 29.10 3.82
CA LEU A 675 4.73 29.07 2.66
C LEU A 675 5.57 30.34 2.59
N PRO A 676 6.77 30.31 1.97
CA PRO A 676 7.39 29.16 1.30
C PRO A 676 8.13 28.19 2.23
N ASP A 677 8.19 28.47 3.53
CA ASP A 677 9.01 27.75 4.49
C ASP A 677 8.24 27.46 5.78
N ASN A 678 7.97 26.18 6.00
CA ASN A 678 7.23 25.68 7.15
C ASN A 678 7.97 25.90 8.47
N CYS A 679 9.31 25.77 8.49
CA CYS A 679 10.11 25.92 9.70
C CYS A 679 10.09 27.37 10.19
N ASN A 680 10.28 28.32 9.26
CA ASN A 680 10.16 29.75 9.55
C ASN A 680 8.73 30.12 10.00
N PHE A 681 7.71 29.52 9.38
CA PHE A 681 6.33 29.69 9.82
C PHE A 681 6.14 29.22 11.27
N VAL A 682 6.53 27.98 11.59
CA VAL A 682 6.41 27.41 12.95
C VAL A 682 7.20 28.22 13.96
N GLN A 683 8.41 28.67 13.60
CA GLN A 683 9.27 29.52 14.42
C GLN A 683 8.59 30.85 14.76
N SER A 684 8.12 31.59 13.75
CA SER A 684 7.46 32.88 13.95
C SER A 684 6.15 32.75 14.73
N LEU A 685 5.36 31.71 14.42
CA LEU A 685 4.06 31.46 15.02
C LEU A 685 4.13 31.23 16.52
N ASN A 686 5.21 30.62 17.00
CA ASN A 686 5.41 30.32 18.41
C ASN A 686 6.28 31.37 19.12
N GLY A 687 6.66 32.46 18.45
CA GLY A 687 7.41 33.57 19.06
C GLY A 687 8.86 33.23 19.40
N PHE A 688 9.41 32.18 18.78
CA PHE A 688 10.84 31.85 18.89
C PHE A 688 11.68 32.91 18.18
N LYS A 689 12.86 33.24 18.71
CA LYS A 689 13.70 34.33 18.16
C LYS A 689 14.50 33.86 16.95
N SER A 690 14.72 32.56 16.83
CA SER A 690 15.59 31.94 15.84
C SER A 690 15.15 30.50 15.53
N LEU A 691 15.68 29.91 14.44
CA LEU A 691 15.49 28.49 14.15
C LEU A 691 16.28 27.60 15.13
N GLU A 692 17.33 28.14 15.75
CA GLU A 692 18.08 27.50 16.83
C GLU A 692 17.21 27.27 18.07
N ASP A 693 16.32 28.21 18.41
CA ASP A 693 15.35 28.02 19.50
C ASP A 693 14.37 26.88 19.17
N LEU A 694 13.89 26.83 17.92
CA LEU A 694 13.01 25.77 17.44
C LEU A 694 13.70 24.39 17.47
N THR A 695 14.93 24.30 16.98
CA THR A 695 15.69 23.03 17.02
C THR A 695 16.00 22.59 18.44
N SER A 696 16.33 23.51 19.35
CA SER A 696 16.57 23.21 20.76
C SER A 696 15.34 22.56 21.41
N ILE A 697 14.16 23.15 21.23
CA ILE A 697 12.93 22.57 21.80
C ILE A 697 12.59 21.21 21.16
N LEU A 698 12.83 21.00 19.86
CA LEU A 698 12.60 19.71 19.20
C LEU A 698 13.49 18.59 19.77
N VAL A 699 14.75 18.90 20.13
CA VAL A 699 15.71 17.94 20.70
C VAL A 699 15.42 17.66 22.18
N ASP A 700 15.05 18.69 22.94
CA ASP A 700 14.73 18.56 24.37
C ASP A 700 13.39 17.86 24.61
N THR A 701 12.55 17.74 23.59
CA THR A 701 11.23 17.13 23.68
C THR A 701 11.27 15.61 23.76
N THR A 702 10.52 15.08 24.72
CA THR A 702 10.10 13.68 24.73
C THR A 702 8.69 13.59 24.18
N TYR A 703 8.53 12.97 23.02
CA TYR A 703 7.23 12.73 22.41
C TYR A 703 6.67 11.39 22.85
N ILE A 704 5.42 11.33 23.29
CA ILE A 704 4.71 10.09 23.61
C ILE A 704 3.76 9.72 22.48
N VAL A 705 3.86 8.48 21.98
CA VAL A 705 3.02 7.97 20.89
C VAL A 705 1.63 7.64 21.42
N LEU A 706 0.59 8.35 20.96
CA LEU A 706 -0.79 8.12 21.38
C LEU A 706 -1.53 7.17 20.43
N GLY A 707 -1.21 7.23 19.14
CA GLY A 707 -1.81 6.40 18.09
C GLY A 707 -0.80 6.07 17.00
N LEU A 708 -1.19 5.19 16.07
CA LEU A 708 -0.39 4.81 14.92
C LEU A 708 -1.25 4.92 13.66
N GLY A 709 -0.60 5.17 12.53
CA GLY A 709 -1.27 5.36 11.25
C GLY A 709 -1.65 6.80 10.94
N ASP A 710 -0.90 7.79 11.45
CA ASP A 710 -1.03 9.23 11.13
C ASP A 710 0.20 9.76 10.34
N VAL A 711 0.34 9.50 9.03
CA VAL A 711 -0.57 8.70 8.23
C VAL A 711 0.11 7.51 7.57
N TYR A 712 -0.57 6.36 7.62
CA TYR A 712 -0.16 5.05 7.11
C TYR A 712 1.01 4.36 7.85
N LEU A 713 1.06 3.03 7.72
CA LEU A 713 2.22 2.17 7.97
C LEU A 713 2.98 2.43 9.29
N GLY A 714 2.25 2.54 10.40
CA GLY A 714 2.85 2.72 11.72
C GLY A 714 3.36 4.14 11.99
N ALA A 715 3.04 5.11 11.15
CA ALA A 715 3.33 6.52 11.40
C ALA A 715 2.78 6.95 12.76
N PRO A 716 3.63 7.40 13.70
CA PRO A 716 3.18 7.72 15.03
C PRO A 716 2.39 9.03 15.03
N LEU A 717 1.24 9.02 15.70
CA LEU A 717 0.66 10.25 16.23
C LEU A 717 1.25 10.44 17.63
N ALA A 718 2.18 11.38 17.77
CA ALA A 718 2.85 11.63 19.03
C ALA A 718 2.62 13.06 19.54
N VAL A 719 2.66 13.25 20.85
CA VAL A 719 2.54 14.58 21.47
C VAL A 719 3.69 14.80 22.44
N PRO A 720 4.18 16.03 22.64
CA PRO A 720 5.11 16.32 23.72
C PRO A 720 4.53 15.92 25.09
N TYR A 721 5.29 15.11 25.83
CA TYR A 721 4.96 14.70 27.20
C TYR A 721 4.91 15.91 28.13
N ASP A 722 5.88 16.82 28.01
CA ASP A 722 5.86 18.10 28.72
C ASP A 722 4.93 19.10 28.01
N PRO A 723 3.87 19.62 28.67
CA PRO A 723 2.97 20.60 28.06
C PRO A 723 3.66 21.88 27.58
N ARG A 724 4.83 22.23 28.14
CA ARG A 724 5.64 23.40 27.75
C ARG A 724 6.35 23.21 26.41
N HIS A 725 6.37 22.00 25.88
CA HIS A 725 7.02 21.69 24.61
C HIS A 725 6.01 21.58 23.45
N ARG A 726 4.73 21.86 23.72
CA ARG A 726 3.66 21.84 22.71
C ARG A 726 3.76 23.09 21.84
N ILE A 727 4.46 22.93 20.73
CA ILE A 727 4.51 23.89 19.64
C ILE A 727 3.19 23.80 18.88
N ILE A 728 2.48 24.90 18.72
CA ILE A 728 1.20 24.92 18.02
C ILE A 728 1.44 25.30 16.57
N THR A 729 0.82 24.57 15.65
CA THR A 729 0.78 24.91 14.23
C THR A 729 -0.51 24.46 13.56
N THR A 730 -0.74 24.86 12.31
CA THR A 730 -1.89 24.42 11.52
C THR A 730 -1.53 23.24 10.63
N LYS A 731 -2.54 22.45 10.26
CA LYS A 731 -2.43 21.53 9.12
C LYS A 731 -2.61 22.30 7.80
N TYR A 732 -2.09 21.74 6.71
CA TYR A 732 -2.21 22.27 5.35
C TYR A 732 -3.67 22.38 4.91
N ASN A 733 -3.95 23.33 4.01
CA ASN A 733 -5.26 23.55 3.41
C ASN A 733 -5.12 23.95 1.92
N PRO A 734 -5.41 23.04 0.97
CA PRO A 734 -5.66 21.61 1.17
C PRO A 734 -4.36 20.84 1.49
N ALA A 735 -4.50 19.61 1.99
CA ALA A 735 -3.36 18.73 2.28
C ALA A 735 -2.52 18.39 1.03
N ARG A 736 -1.23 18.11 1.21
CA ARG A 736 -0.32 17.68 0.14
C ARG A 736 -0.71 16.32 -0.42
N THR A 737 -0.41 16.08 -1.70
CA THR A 737 -0.52 14.76 -2.34
C THR A 737 0.75 13.91 -2.19
N PHE A 738 1.88 14.52 -1.83
CA PHE A 738 3.18 13.87 -1.69
C PHE A 738 3.95 14.39 -0.47
N THR A 739 4.55 13.45 0.27
CA THR A 739 5.44 13.66 1.42
C THR A 739 6.45 12.51 1.40
N PRO A 740 7.77 12.77 1.54
CA PRO A 740 8.77 11.71 1.46
C PRO A 740 8.73 10.81 2.70
N GLU A 741 9.13 9.55 2.53
CA GLU A 741 9.31 8.62 3.65
C GLU A 741 10.34 9.14 4.66
N GLY A 742 10.04 8.95 5.94
CA GLY A 742 10.84 9.38 7.07
C GLY A 742 10.70 10.87 7.38
N ALA A 743 9.90 11.64 6.62
CA ALA A 743 9.67 13.05 6.94
C ALA A 743 9.06 13.17 8.34
N VAL A 744 9.48 14.19 9.08
CA VAL A 744 8.94 14.55 10.39
C VAL A 744 8.09 15.80 10.22
N GLY A 745 6.86 15.74 10.71
CA GLY A 745 5.91 16.85 10.60
C GLY A 745 5.29 17.23 11.94
N ILE A 746 4.84 18.48 12.06
CA ILE A 746 4.03 18.97 13.19
C ILE A 746 2.68 19.49 12.68
N GLY A 747 1.58 19.11 13.33
CA GLY A 747 0.22 19.51 12.96
C GLY A 747 -0.65 19.67 14.20
N GLY A 748 -1.17 20.87 14.46
CA GLY A 748 -1.65 21.18 15.81
C GLY A 748 -0.48 21.18 16.78
N ILE A 749 -0.62 20.43 17.87
CA ILE A 749 0.44 20.14 18.85
C ILE A 749 1.12 18.78 18.64
N TYR A 750 0.75 18.05 17.57
CA TYR A 750 1.19 16.69 17.35
C TYR A 750 2.38 16.61 16.42
N MET A 751 3.22 15.61 16.64
CA MET A 751 4.32 15.22 15.78
C MET A 751 3.99 13.91 15.09
N CYS A 752 4.37 13.79 13.82
CA CYS A 752 4.34 12.53 13.09
C CYS A 752 5.64 12.24 12.36
N ILE A 753 5.86 10.96 12.04
CA ILE A 753 6.93 10.48 11.15
C ILE A 753 6.26 9.68 10.03
N TYR A 754 6.42 10.10 8.78
CA TYR A 754 5.76 9.46 7.64
C TYR A 754 6.41 8.11 7.30
N GLY A 755 5.67 7.01 7.43
CA GLY A 755 6.19 5.65 7.25
C GLY A 755 6.39 5.23 5.78
N MET A 756 5.85 5.98 4.84
CA MET A 756 5.99 5.78 3.39
C MET A 756 5.81 7.11 2.65
N GLU A 757 6.13 7.11 1.36
CA GLU A 757 5.71 8.19 0.47
C GLU A 757 4.18 8.28 0.44
N SER A 758 3.63 9.43 0.82
CA SER A 758 2.18 9.53 1.08
C SER A 758 1.65 10.97 1.03
N PRO A 759 0.32 11.16 0.90
CA PRO A 759 -0.33 12.44 1.20
C PRO A 759 -0.06 12.87 2.65
N GLY A 760 -0.07 14.18 2.92
CA GLY A 760 0.24 14.69 4.26
C GLY A 760 -0.26 16.10 4.54
N GLY A 761 -0.76 16.30 5.75
CA GLY A 761 -1.30 17.59 6.21
C GLY A 761 -0.40 18.34 7.19
N TYR A 762 0.67 17.75 7.72
CA TYR A 762 1.46 18.37 8.79
C TYR A 762 2.55 19.29 8.21
N GLN A 763 2.94 20.32 8.95
CA GLN A 763 4.08 21.19 8.62
C GLN A 763 5.38 20.38 8.71
N LEU A 764 6.07 20.25 7.59
CA LEU A 764 7.34 19.50 7.51
C LEU A 764 8.47 20.27 8.20
N ILE A 765 9.19 19.60 9.09
CA ILE A 765 10.30 20.18 9.87
C ILE A 765 11.66 19.54 9.57
N GLY A 766 11.69 18.33 9.01
CA GLY A 766 12.92 17.60 8.74
C GLY A 766 12.66 16.13 8.38
N ARG A 767 13.69 15.29 8.45
CA ARG A 767 13.60 13.86 8.12
C ARG A 767 14.43 12.97 9.05
N THR A 768 13.99 11.72 9.22
CA THR A 768 14.63 10.70 10.07
C THR A 768 14.78 9.36 9.34
N LEU A 769 14.98 8.27 10.08
CA LEU A 769 15.09 6.90 9.57
C LEU A 769 13.73 6.33 9.13
N PRO A 770 13.73 5.30 8.25
CA PRO A 770 12.53 4.53 7.97
C PRO A 770 11.99 3.84 9.23
N ILE A 771 10.69 4.04 9.46
CA ILE A 771 9.95 3.49 10.60
C ILE A 771 9.12 2.24 10.22
N TRP A 772 9.25 1.79 8.99
CA TRP A 772 8.57 0.64 8.43
C TRP A 772 9.56 -0.31 7.74
N ASN A 773 9.49 -1.60 8.06
CA ASN A 773 10.27 -2.66 7.43
C ASN A 773 9.35 -3.79 6.95
N THR A 774 9.04 -3.80 5.66
CA THR A 774 8.18 -4.80 5.00
C THR A 774 8.65 -6.25 5.20
N TYR A 775 9.93 -6.49 5.45
CA TYR A 775 10.50 -7.84 5.57
C TYR A 775 10.54 -8.37 7.01
N SER A 776 10.16 -7.55 7.98
CA SER A 776 10.05 -7.94 9.39
C SER A 776 8.72 -8.65 9.68
N SER A 777 8.71 -9.54 10.67
CA SER A 777 7.47 -10.14 11.20
C SER A 777 6.55 -9.12 11.86
N LYS A 778 7.12 -8.02 12.38
CA LYS A 778 6.43 -6.83 12.86
C LYS A 778 6.95 -5.63 12.07
N PRO A 779 6.28 -5.22 10.99
CA PRO A 779 6.81 -4.21 10.08
C PRO A 779 6.90 -2.79 10.66
N TRP A 780 6.03 -2.42 11.60
CA TRP A 780 6.01 -1.08 12.20
C TRP A 780 6.96 -0.98 13.40
N LEU A 781 7.67 0.16 13.50
CA LEU A 781 8.71 0.36 14.51
C LEU A 781 8.15 0.64 15.92
N PHE A 782 7.09 1.44 16.05
CA PHE A 782 6.59 1.96 17.33
C PHE A 782 5.36 1.22 17.84
N ASP A 783 5.20 1.15 19.16
CA ASP A 783 3.98 0.74 19.84
C ASP A 783 3.30 1.94 20.50
N PHE A 784 2.05 1.76 20.93
CA PHE A 784 1.37 2.78 21.72
C PHE A 784 2.16 3.08 23.00
N PHE A 785 2.26 4.37 23.33
CA PHE A 785 2.97 4.94 24.47
C PHE A 785 4.49 4.89 24.41
N ASP A 786 5.09 4.40 23.32
CA ASP A 786 6.53 4.56 23.12
C ASP A 786 6.93 6.05 23.16
N MET A 787 8.16 6.29 23.59
CA MET A 787 8.74 7.62 23.75
C MET A 787 9.81 7.87 22.68
N ILE A 788 9.62 8.93 21.90
CA ILE A 788 10.54 9.34 20.83
C ILE A 788 11.29 10.59 21.27
N LYS A 789 12.61 10.58 21.11
CA LYS A 789 13.49 11.74 21.24
C LYS A 789 14.33 11.88 19.99
N PHE A 790 14.73 13.11 19.66
CA PHE A 790 15.60 13.37 18.52
C PHE A 790 17.01 13.76 18.95
N TYR A 791 17.97 13.58 18.05
CA TYR A 791 19.27 14.24 18.07
C TYR A 791 19.56 14.76 16.66
N LEU A 792 20.20 15.91 16.55
CA LEU A 792 20.44 16.53 15.25
C LEU A 792 21.59 15.85 14.51
N VAL A 793 21.41 15.73 13.20
CA VAL A 793 22.44 15.35 12.23
C VAL A 793 22.28 16.25 11.00
N ASN A 794 23.31 16.34 10.16
CA ASN A 794 23.16 16.99 8.85
C ASN A 794 22.63 16.00 7.79
N ASP A 795 22.28 16.53 6.61
CA ASP A 795 21.72 15.73 5.50
C ASP A 795 22.64 14.57 5.07
N ASN A 796 23.95 14.80 4.98
CA ASN A 796 24.92 13.78 4.56
C ASN A 796 25.08 12.67 5.61
N GLU A 797 25.12 13.05 6.89
CA GLU A 797 25.12 12.10 8.01
C GLU A 797 23.86 11.24 8.01
N LEU A 798 22.69 11.85 7.81
CA LEU A 798 21.44 11.09 7.73
C LEU A 798 21.43 10.11 6.55
N ILE A 799 21.93 10.52 5.38
CA ILE A 799 22.04 9.61 4.21
C ILE A 799 22.91 8.41 4.58
N HIS A 800 24.08 8.64 5.17
CA HIS A 800 24.98 7.56 5.58
C HIS A 800 24.35 6.62 6.61
N ILE A 801 23.73 7.16 7.67
CA ILE A 801 23.05 6.35 8.69
C ILE A 801 21.91 5.54 8.07
N ARG A 802 21.15 6.11 7.12
CA ARG A 802 20.06 5.41 6.42
C ARG A 802 20.58 4.25 5.57
N GLU A 803 21.76 4.36 4.96
CA GLU A 803 22.40 3.26 4.24
C GLU A 803 22.87 2.16 5.20
N GLU A 804 23.54 2.52 6.29
CA GLU A 804 23.96 1.56 7.31
C GLU A 804 22.78 0.84 7.98
N TYR A 805 21.67 1.55 8.21
CA TYR A 805 20.44 0.98 8.76
C TYR A 805 19.82 -0.06 7.81
N LYS A 806 19.81 0.22 6.50
CA LYS A 806 19.36 -0.76 5.47
C LYS A 806 20.25 -2.00 5.43
N LEU A 807 21.55 -1.83 5.63
CA LEU A 807 22.54 -2.92 5.66
C LEU A 807 22.62 -3.65 7.01
N GLY A 808 21.80 -3.26 8.00
CA GLY A 808 21.82 -3.84 9.35
C GLY A 808 23.07 -3.48 10.17
N LYS A 809 23.89 -2.52 9.72
CA LYS A 809 25.10 -2.05 10.42
C LYS A 809 24.80 -1.00 11.49
N PHE A 810 23.71 -0.25 11.32
CA PHE A 810 23.21 0.68 12.33
C PHE A 810 22.00 0.07 13.04
N THR A 811 22.06 -0.05 14.37
CA THR A 811 20.98 -0.62 15.19
C THR A 811 20.38 0.41 16.11
N LEU A 812 19.05 0.49 16.14
CA LEU A 812 18.32 1.34 17.10
C LEU A 812 18.26 0.69 18.47
N ASN A 813 18.72 1.41 19.49
CA ASN A 813 18.64 0.98 20.88
C ASN A 813 17.35 1.49 21.51
N PHE A 814 16.49 0.56 21.91
CA PHE A 814 15.29 0.85 22.68
C PHE A 814 15.55 0.60 24.17
N GLU A 815 15.24 1.60 24.99
CA GLU A 815 15.26 1.48 26.45
C GLU A 815 13.88 1.09 26.96
N ASN A 816 13.78 0.04 27.77
CA ASN A 816 12.52 -0.34 28.39
C ASN A 816 12.16 0.67 29.49
N VAL A 817 10.99 1.28 29.39
CA VAL A 817 10.47 2.26 30.33
C VAL A 817 9.03 1.92 30.72
N SER A 818 8.52 2.59 31.76
CA SER A 818 7.12 2.46 32.15
C SER A 818 6.53 3.81 32.43
N ILE A 819 5.30 4.04 31.98
CA ILE A 819 4.54 5.25 32.30
C ILE A 819 3.36 4.91 33.21
N ALA A 820 3.06 5.84 34.11
CA ALA A 820 1.84 5.84 34.89
C ALA A 820 1.17 7.21 34.79
N LEU A 821 -0.16 7.22 34.77
CA LEU A 821 -0.91 8.48 34.78
C LEU A 821 -0.62 9.29 36.05
N SER A 822 -0.46 8.61 37.19
CA SER A 822 -0.10 9.23 38.47
C SER A 822 1.24 9.98 38.43
N ASP A 823 2.23 9.47 37.70
CA ASP A 823 3.53 10.15 37.56
C ASP A 823 3.42 11.39 36.66
N TYR A 824 2.62 11.32 35.58
CA TYR A 824 2.32 12.49 34.75
C TYR A 824 1.57 13.58 35.51
N ARG A 825 0.56 13.21 36.31
CA ARG A 825 -0.17 14.16 37.17
C ARG A 825 0.77 14.83 38.16
N ARG A 826 1.61 14.06 38.85
CA ARG A 826 2.62 14.62 39.78
C ARG A 826 3.59 15.57 39.08
N PHE A 827 4.02 15.23 37.86
CA PHE A 827 4.85 16.12 37.04
C PHE A 827 4.15 17.44 36.73
N CYS A 828 2.89 17.38 36.28
CA CYS A 828 2.09 18.57 35.98
C CYS A 828 1.82 19.44 37.20
N GLU A 829 1.51 18.83 38.35
CA GLU A 829 1.31 19.52 39.63
C GLU A 829 2.59 20.23 40.08
N HIS A 830 3.73 19.54 40.03
CA HIS A 830 5.02 20.12 40.41
C HIS A 830 5.44 21.29 39.52
N ASN A 831 5.08 21.24 38.23
CA ASN A 831 5.44 22.26 37.24
C ASN A 831 4.29 23.24 36.92
N GLN A 832 3.20 23.23 37.70
CA GLN A 832 1.94 23.90 37.35
C GLN A 832 2.12 25.38 37.00
N LEU A 833 2.87 26.13 37.82
CA LEU A 833 3.13 27.55 37.59
C LEU A 833 3.92 27.80 36.28
N SER A 834 4.90 26.95 35.98
CA SER A 834 5.70 27.06 34.75
C SER A 834 4.87 26.72 33.52
N ILE A 835 4.03 25.69 33.60
CA ILE A 835 3.09 25.29 32.53
C ILE A 835 2.08 26.41 32.26
N LEU A 836 1.49 27.00 33.31
CA LEU A 836 0.54 28.11 33.18
C LEU A 836 1.18 29.33 32.52
N ARG A 837 2.38 29.73 32.97
CA ARG A 837 3.14 30.85 32.36
C ARG A 837 3.46 30.59 30.88
N TYR A 838 3.83 29.36 30.53
CA TYR A 838 4.06 28.99 29.14
C TYR A 838 2.78 29.13 28.31
N LYS A 839 1.66 28.57 28.80
CA LYS A 839 0.35 28.68 28.13
C LYS A 839 -0.11 30.13 27.96
N GLU A 840 0.07 30.98 28.98
CA GLU A 840 -0.30 32.41 28.91
C GLU A 840 0.57 33.20 27.93
N SER A 841 1.90 33.04 28.00
CA SER A 841 2.83 33.73 27.10
C SER A 841 2.60 33.39 25.63
N HIS A 842 2.29 32.12 25.33
CA HIS A 842 2.02 31.67 23.96
C HIS A 842 0.59 31.97 23.51
N ASN A 843 -0.36 32.24 24.42
CA ASN A 843 -1.73 32.61 24.09
C ASN A 843 -1.82 33.97 23.36
N LEU A 844 -0.98 34.95 23.73
CA LEU A 844 -0.96 36.26 23.06
C LEU A 844 -0.48 36.15 21.60
N THR A 845 0.60 35.40 21.37
CA THR A 845 1.11 35.10 20.03
C THR A 845 0.09 34.29 19.22
N ARG A 846 -0.62 33.36 19.87
CA ARG A 846 -1.70 32.54 19.28
C ARG A 846 -2.87 33.39 18.80
N ILE A 847 -3.35 34.33 19.62
CA ILE A 847 -4.46 35.23 19.26
C ILE A 847 -4.06 36.14 18.10
N ALA A 848 -2.87 36.77 18.17
CA ALA A 848 -2.37 37.62 17.10
C ALA A 848 -2.26 36.87 15.77
N THR A 849 -1.84 35.60 15.81
CA THR A 849 -1.70 34.80 14.59
C THR A 849 -3.02 34.22 14.09
N GLN A 850 -3.97 33.86 14.96
CA GLN A 850 -5.34 33.53 14.55
C GLN A 850 -6.00 34.69 13.80
N ILE A 851 -5.77 35.94 14.25
CA ILE A 851 -6.22 37.13 13.55
C ILE A 851 -5.56 37.25 12.18
N ASN A 852 -4.24 37.11 12.08
CA ASN A 852 -3.55 37.14 10.77
C ASN A 852 -4.00 36.01 9.83
N TRP A 853 -4.22 34.81 10.36
CA TRP A 853 -4.72 33.66 9.60
C TRP A 853 -6.13 33.90 9.06
N SER A 854 -7.03 34.42 9.88
CA SER A 854 -8.39 34.78 9.46
C SER A 854 -8.39 35.91 8.42
N ILE A 855 -7.51 36.91 8.56
CA ILE A 855 -7.31 37.95 7.54
C ILE A 855 -6.82 37.35 6.22
N PHE A 856 -5.85 36.42 6.27
CA PHE A 856 -5.34 35.75 5.07
C PHE A 856 -6.43 34.90 4.40
N SER A 857 -7.15 34.09 5.18
CA SER A 857 -8.24 33.24 4.70
C SER A 857 -9.36 34.06 4.03
N ASN A 858 -9.67 35.24 4.58
CA ASN A 858 -10.64 36.17 4.01
C ASN A 858 -10.16 36.81 2.70
N LYS A 859 -8.87 37.12 2.57
CA LYS A 859 -8.26 37.63 1.32
C LYS A 859 -8.23 36.57 0.20
N GLU A 860 -7.94 35.32 0.53
CA GLU A 860 -8.00 34.21 -0.43
C GLU A 860 -9.43 33.99 -0.95
N SER A 861 -10.43 34.11 -0.06
CA SER A 861 -11.84 34.02 -0.40
C SER A 861 -12.27 35.11 -1.40
N THR A 862 -11.64 36.28 -1.36
CA THR A 862 -11.91 37.39 -2.29
C THR A 862 -11.19 37.22 -3.63
N VAL A 863 -9.92 36.78 -3.64
CA VAL A 863 -9.13 36.58 -4.86
C VAL A 863 -9.63 35.38 -5.69
N LEU A 864 -10.10 34.30 -5.04
CA LEU A 864 -10.70 33.15 -5.75
C LEU A 864 -12.04 33.50 -6.42
N ASN A 865 -12.81 34.45 -5.87
CA ASN A 865 -14.05 34.92 -6.49
C ASN A 865 -13.80 35.84 -7.71
N GLU A 866 -12.62 36.45 -7.81
CA GLU A 866 -12.20 37.21 -8.99
C GLU A 866 -11.63 36.28 -10.07
N ASN A 867 -10.82 35.28 -9.70
CA ASN A 867 -10.27 34.31 -10.65
C ASN A 867 -11.31 33.33 -11.24
N GLN A 868 -12.45 33.10 -10.59
CA GLN A 868 -13.57 32.35 -11.17
C GLN A 868 -14.39 33.14 -12.20
N LYS A 869 -14.16 34.45 -12.36
CA LYS A 869 -14.79 35.26 -13.42
C LYS A 869 -13.99 35.31 -14.73
N ASP A 870 -12.73 34.90 -14.72
CA ASP A 870 -11.83 34.96 -15.89
C ASP A 870 -11.56 33.59 -16.56
N GLU A 871 -12.24 32.52 -16.15
CA GLU A 871 -12.27 31.23 -16.90
C GLU A 871 -13.54 31.10 -17.77
N GLY A 872 -14.04 32.23 -18.27
CA GLY A 872 -14.99 32.26 -19.38
C GLY A 872 -14.26 32.08 -20.72
N ASP A 873 -14.68 31.07 -21.48
CA ASP A 873 -14.48 30.86 -22.91
C ASP A 873 -13.45 31.77 -23.61
N ASN A 874 -12.19 31.32 -23.61
CA ASN A 874 -11.24 31.70 -24.65
C ASN A 874 -10.56 30.43 -25.14
N ASN A 875 -11.28 29.65 -25.96
CA ASN A 875 -10.71 28.76 -26.97
C ASN A 875 -11.82 28.18 -27.88
N GLN A 876 -12.44 29.05 -28.68
CA GLN A 876 -13.03 28.65 -29.97
C GLN A 876 -12.61 29.56 -31.14
N GLU A 877 -11.59 30.40 -30.98
CA GLU A 877 -11.01 31.16 -32.08
C GLU A 877 -9.49 31.02 -32.12
N ALA A 878 -9.02 29.85 -32.54
CA ALA A 878 -7.75 29.68 -33.25
C ALA A 878 -7.71 28.27 -33.86
N ASP A 879 -8.04 28.10 -35.14
CA ASP A 879 -7.24 27.24 -36.02
C ASP A 879 -7.59 27.23 -37.52
N ASN A 880 -7.26 28.31 -38.22
CA ASN A 880 -6.88 28.19 -39.64
C ASN A 880 -5.35 28.25 -39.83
N SER A 881 -4.56 28.41 -38.76
CA SER A 881 -3.10 28.55 -38.81
C SER A 881 -2.30 27.33 -38.34
N LEU A 882 -2.86 26.39 -37.56
CA LEU A 882 -2.16 25.14 -37.18
C LEU A 882 -2.50 23.94 -38.07
N SER A 883 -3.33 24.11 -39.11
CA SER A 883 -3.65 23.06 -40.08
C SER A 883 -2.42 22.53 -40.84
N ALA A 884 -1.33 23.29 -40.86
CA ALA A 884 -0.04 22.90 -41.46
C ALA A 884 0.83 22.01 -40.55
N TYR A 885 0.46 21.81 -39.28
CA TYR A 885 1.27 21.07 -38.30
C TYR A 885 0.61 19.77 -37.86
N PHE A 886 1.42 18.80 -37.45
CA PHE A 886 0.95 17.61 -36.75
C PHE A 886 0.63 18.00 -35.29
N LEU A 887 -0.58 17.68 -34.84
CA LEU A 887 -1.06 18.03 -33.51
C LEU A 887 -0.87 16.86 -32.55
N ILE A 888 0.00 17.04 -31.57
CA ILE A 888 0.10 16.12 -30.43
C ILE A 888 -1.03 16.48 -29.48
N LYS A 889 -1.96 15.54 -29.29
CA LYS A 889 -3.11 15.67 -28.40
C LYS A 889 -2.88 14.85 -27.13
N SER A 890 -3.47 15.30 -26.03
CA SER A 890 -3.47 14.55 -24.79
C SER A 890 -4.31 13.29 -24.97
N ASP A 891 -3.72 12.13 -24.74
CA ASP A 891 -4.44 10.86 -24.66
C ASP A 891 -5.14 10.69 -23.30
N GLN A 892 -4.81 11.55 -22.33
CA GLN A 892 -5.23 11.46 -20.94
C GLN A 892 -5.75 12.80 -20.41
N TYR A 893 -6.57 12.75 -19.37
CA TYR A 893 -6.96 13.91 -18.58
C TYR A 893 -5.89 14.14 -17.49
N GLY A 894 -5.50 15.37 -17.15
CA GLY A 894 -4.57 15.61 -16.03
C GLY A 894 -4.11 17.06 -15.91
N CYS A 895 -3.38 17.40 -14.85
CA CYS A 895 -2.77 18.72 -14.69
C CYS A 895 -1.33 18.71 -15.20
N VAL A 896 -0.90 19.66 -16.03
CA VAL A 896 0.47 19.72 -16.54
C VAL A 896 1.45 20.01 -15.39
N TYR A 897 2.25 19.02 -15.01
CA TYR A 897 3.25 19.13 -13.94
C TYR A 897 4.55 19.76 -14.44
N GLU A 898 5.06 19.28 -15.57
CA GLU A 898 6.34 19.72 -16.12
C GLU A 898 6.32 19.58 -17.64
N ILE A 899 6.86 20.58 -18.33
CA ILE A 899 7.08 20.53 -19.77
C ILE A 899 8.58 20.29 -19.95
N LYS A 900 8.94 19.14 -20.52
CA LYS A 900 10.33 18.66 -20.59
C LYS A 900 11.09 19.19 -21.80
N VAL A 901 10.39 19.83 -22.71
CA VAL A 901 10.86 20.26 -24.02
C VAL A 901 10.55 21.73 -24.23
N LYS A 902 11.26 22.35 -25.16
CA LYS A 902 11.09 23.74 -25.56
C LYS A 902 10.66 23.81 -27.02
N GLU A 903 10.12 24.96 -27.42
CA GLU A 903 9.93 25.24 -28.85
C GLU A 903 11.29 25.17 -29.56
N ASP A 904 11.27 24.70 -30.81
CA ASP A 904 12.41 24.34 -31.65
C ASP A 904 13.19 23.06 -31.29
N ASP A 905 12.90 22.38 -30.18
CA ASP A 905 13.53 21.09 -29.87
C ASP A 905 13.17 20.02 -30.91
N VAL A 906 14.13 19.14 -31.20
CA VAL A 906 13.93 17.93 -32.00
C VAL A 906 13.72 16.75 -31.06
N ILE A 907 12.57 16.10 -31.20
CA ILE A 907 12.13 14.96 -30.39
C ILE A 907 12.00 13.72 -31.27
N LYS A 908 12.37 12.55 -30.73
CA LYS A 908 12.11 11.25 -31.35
C LYS A 908 10.82 10.65 -30.82
N LYS A 909 10.25 9.72 -31.57
CA LYS A 909 9.17 8.86 -31.07
C LYS A 909 9.60 8.23 -29.75
N ASP A 910 8.67 8.21 -28.81
CA ASP A 910 8.81 7.74 -27.43
C ASP A 910 9.64 8.64 -26.48
N ASP A 911 10.20 9.76 -26.96
CA ASP A 911 10.86 10.73 -26.08
C ASP A 911 9.85 11.38 -25.12
N PRO A 912 10.21 11.60 -23.85
CA PRO A 912 9.32 12.21 -22.87
C PRO A 912 9.19 13.71 -23.12
N ILE A 913 7.99 14.17 -23.51
CA ILE A 913 7.73 15.58 -23.84
C ILE A 913 7.12 16.37 -22.68
N MET A 914 6.32 15.72 -21.83
CA MET A 914 5.60 16.37 -20.75
C MET A 914 5.30 15.39 -19.63
N LEU A 915 5.18 15.89 -18.42
CA LEU A 915 4.60 15.19 -17.28
C LEU A 915 3.25 15.80 -16.95
N ILE A 916 2.22 14.97 -16.85
CA ILE A 916 0.92 15.35 -16.30
C ILE A 916 0.71 14.66 -14.95
N GLU A 917 0.08 15.33 -14.01
CA GLU A 917 -0.41 14.74 -12.76
C GLU A 917 -1.87 14.30 -12.96
N LEU A 918 -2.10 12.99 -12.85
CA LEU A 918 -3.41 12.36 -12.91
C LEU A 918 -3.48 11.31 -11.80
N MET A 919 -4.58 11.25 -11.06
CA MET A 919 -4.76 10.27 -9.98
C MET A 919 -3.66 10.29 -8.91
N LYS A 920 -3.08 11.49 -8.65
CA LYS A 920 -1.92 11.71 -7.76
C LYS A 920 -0.63 11.02 -8.21
N MET A 921 -0.56 10.60 -9.47
CA MET A 921 0.61 10.01 -10.11
C MET A 921 1.12 10.93 -11.22
N SER A 922 2.44 10.96 -11.41
CA SER A 922 3.05 11.64 -12.56
C SER A 922 3.07 10.68 -13.75
N ILE A 923 2.42 11.09 -14.84
CA ILE A 923 2.36 10.34 -16.08
C ILE A 923 3.20 11.05 -17.12
N VAL A 924 4.10 10.30 -17.75
CA VAL A 924 4.95 10.79 -18.84
C VAL A 924 4.16 10.71 -20.14
N ILE A 925 3.86 11.87 -20.72
CA ILE A 925 3.42 11.95 -22.11
C ILE A 925 4.66 11.86 -22.99
N LYS A 926 4.63 10.93 -23.93
CA LYS A 926 5.70 10.67 -24.89
C LYS A 926 5.35 11.17 -26.28
N SER A 927 6.34 11.51 -27.07
CA SER A 927 6.13 11.88 -28.47
C SER A 927 5.64 10.67 -29.28
N PRO A 928 4.56 10.79 -30.06
CA PRO A 928 4.11 9.71 -30.94
C PRO A 928 4.93 9.60 -32.25
N VAL A 929 5.76 10.60 -32.55
CA VAL A 929 6.46 10.77 -33.84
C VAL A 929 7.86 11.36 -33.65
N ASP A 930 8.71 11.23 -34.67
CA ASP A 930 9.93 12.03 -34.80
C ASP A 930 9.55 13.41 -35.34
N ALA A 931 9.77 14.48 -34.57
CA ALA A 931 9.30 15.80 -34.96
C ALA A 931 10.15 16.94 -34.38
N LYS A 932 10.03 18.12 -34.99
CA LYS A 932 10.48 19.38 -34.42
C LYS A 932 9.29 20.10 -33.77
N ILE A 933 9.46 20.58 -32.55
CA ILE A 933 8.41 21.31 -31.83
C ILE A 933 8.27 22.72 -32.40
N ASN A 934 7.09 23.07 -32.92
CA ASN A 934 6.82 24.42 -33.42
C ASN A 934 6.18 25.29 -32.34
N LYS A 935 5.26 24.73 -31.56
CA LYS A 935 4.53 25.49 -30.54
C LYS A 935 4.07 24.60 -29.40
N ILE A 936 4.21 25.10 -28.18
CA ILE A 936 3.66 24.47 -26.97
C ILE A 936 2.40 25.24 -26.57
N LEU A 937 1.26 24.54 -26.55
CA LEU A 937 -0.08 25.15 -26.43
C LEU A 937 -0.67 25.07 -25.01
N VAL A 938 0.10 24.54 -24.06
CA VAL A 938 -0.30 24.38 -22.66
C VAL A 938 0.79 24.91 -21.73
N ARG A 939 0.42 25.26 -20.50
CA ARG A 939 1.32 25.75 -19.46
C ARG A 939 1.33 24.84 -18.23
N THR A 940 2.43 24.86 -17.46
CA THR A 940 2.48 24.22 -16.14
C THR A 940 1.33 24.71 -15.25
N GLY A 941 0.66 23.78 -14.55
CA GLY A 941 -0.52 24.04 -13.74
C GLY A 941 -1.85 24.03 -14.51
N GLN A 942 -1.85 23.94 -15.85
CA GLN A 942 -3.08 23.85 -16.64
C GLN A 942 -3.66 22.43 -16.62
N VAL A 943 -4.97 22.31 -16.40
CA VAL A 943 -5.69 21.06 -16.58
C VAL A 943 -5.96 20.82 -18.06
N VAL A 944 -5.59 19.63 -18.55
CA VAL A 944 -5.79 19.17 -19.92
C VAL A 944 -6.81 18.04 -19.97
N LYS A 945 -7.69 18.05 -20.98
CA LYS A 945 -8.69 17.00 -21.23
C LYS A 945 -8.20 16.00 -22.27
N VAL A 946 -8.76 14.79 -22.26
CA VAL A 946 -8.54 13.81 -23.34
C VAL A 946 -8.94 14.44 -24.68
N GLY A 947 -8.05 14.36 -25.67
CA GLY A 947 -8.22 14.93 -27.00
C GLY A 947 -7.84 16.41 -27.12
N GLN A 948 -7.50 17.10 -26.02
CA GLN A 948 -7.03 18.48 -26.07
C GLN A 948 -5.64 18.56 -26.71
N THR A 949 -5.43 19.51 -27.61
CA THR A 949 -4.13 19.73 -28.26
C THR A 949 -3.11 20.25 -27.24
N LEU A 950 -1.97 19.56 -27.13
CA LEU A 950 -0.87 19.91 -26.24
C LEU A 950 0.22 20.71 -26.96
N MET A 951 0.61 20.25 -28.15
CA MET A 951 1.72 20.82 -28.93
C MET A 951 1.44 20.70 -30.43
N ALA A 952 1.94 21.66 -31.20
CA ALA A 952 2.00 21.59 -32.66
C ALA A 952 3.45 21.30 -33.08
N VAL A 953 3.64 20.30 -33.94
CA VAL A 953 4.96 19.82 -34.36
C VAL A 953 5.04 19.59 -35.87
N THR A 954 6.24 19.66 -36.44
CA THR A 954 6.54 19.34 -37.83
C THR A 954 7.23 17.99 -37.86
N ASN A 955 6.63 17.01 -38.53
CA ASN A 955 7.21 15.68 -38.66
C ASN A 955 8.51 15.76 -39.46
N ILE A 956 9.59 15.17 -38.95
CA ILE A 956 10.91 15.22 -39.61
C ILE A 956 11.00 14.20 -40.75
N ASN A 957 10.09 13.23 -40.79
CA ASN A 957 10.07 12.14 -41.78
C ASN A 957 9.03 12.34 -42.90
N ASN A 958 8.45 13.54 -43.06
CA ASN A 958 7.48 13.87 -44.12
C ASN A 958 7.85 15.15 -44.88
#